data_AF-A0A2V8XLC6-F1
#
_entry.id   AF-A0A2V8XLC6-F1
#
_cell.length_a   1.000
_cell.length_b   1.000
_cell.length_c   1.000
_cell.angle_alpha   90.00
_cell.angle_beta   90.00
_cell.angle_gamma   90.00
#
_symmetry.space_group_name_H-M   'P 1'
#
loop_
_entity.id
_entity.type
_entity.pdbx_description
1 polymer ?
#
loop_
_entity_poly.entity_id
_entity_poly.type
_entity_poly.pdbx_seq_one_letter_code
_entity_poly.pdbx_strand_id
1 'polypeptide(L)'
;MQAAIRRCVLPNGEIKDDASAALRRIRASITETRESIQRNLKQILRARNAEAGEDYVTLRNDRFVIPVRAEHRRSIPGVVHGASATGQTVFLEPFETVEANNQLVQLAEDEAAEILRILRELTEKLQMIRGPLLTAAGTIAELDSVFARARFAGEFDAAMPEFSATNELRLEGARHPVLEDKLRKENRAIVPMTLTLGGEERVLVISGPNTGGKTVALKTTGMAALAAQSGIPVAAQHAVLPLFDRVLVDIGDEQSIAADLSTFSAHMLNLKTMLEAATPNSLVLVDEMGTGTAPEEGAALAVALLDEFRAKNCIVLATTHHDRLKTYASTTPGVVNAAVEFDDVKLRPTYRLMVGVPGGSSGIAIAKRLGMAAGIIERARLLLTPESREAADLIAYLHRSRDELDRMQKQMVEERHALEEERKKLRTEWVERQQKRIRDLETQFAEMQKRFDENVSRVVEAVKERELRAQMEKTARRKMQDVRGEAREELNAAVVQTISESQADLGANAASLETVSLDRLQPGTKIRVRGFSKPVMLRRIDGSSAEIEAGPLRMKVALGEITGIEGAARVPKSTSPAAKLQSVTVTSQRGDAGVSDEINVIGMTVEEATDRLDKFLDDAALAHKARIRIIHGHGTGALRKGIGEFLASHPLVEKHSFETEEHGGQAITIVALQR
;
A
#
# COMPACT_ATOMS: atom_id res chain seq x y z
N MET A 1 1.14 51.74 -6.17
CA MET A 1 -0.32 51.57 -6.27
C MET A 1 -1.04 51.71 -4.93
N GLN A 2 -0.96 50.70 -4.05
CA GLN A 2 -1.79 50.57 -2.83
C GLN A 2 -1.91 51.84 -1.96
N ALA A 3 -0.81 52.59 -1.78
CA ALA A 3 -0.80 53.84 -1.03
C ALA A 3 -1.68 54.95 -1.64
N ALA A 4 -1.82 55.01 -2.98
CA ALA A 4 -2.71 55.96 -3.65
C ALA A 4 -4.19 55.60 -3.42
N ILE A 5 -4.53 54.31 -3.51
CA ILE A 5 -5.90 53.83 -3.22
C ILE A 5 -6.24 54.11 -1.74
N ARG A 6 -5.36 53.76 -0.79
CA ARG A 6 -5.54 54.07 0.65
C ARG A 6 -5.55 55.57 0.98
N ARG A 7 -5.02 56.43 0.10
CA ARG A 7 -5.09 57.89 0.22
C ARG A 7 -6.40 58.46 -0.33
N CYS A 8 -7.01 57.85 -1.34
CA CYS A 8 -8.22 58.38 -1.95
C CYS A 8 -9.51 57.72 -1.44
N VAL A 9 -9.47 56.45 -1.01
CA VAL A 9 -10.66 55.64 -0.70
C VAL A 9 -10.67 55.22 0.78
N LEU A 10 -11.84 55.30 1.42
CA LEU A 10 -12.11 54.84 2.79
C LEU A 10 -12.50 53.35 2.83
N PRO A 11 -12.41 52.68 4.01
CA PRO A 11 -12.81 51.28 4.16
C PRO A 11 -14.28 50.97 3.85
N ASN A 12 -15.16 51.98 3.88
CA ASN A 12 -16.58 51.88 3.50
C ASN A 12 -16.83 52.11 1.99
N GLY A 13 -15.80 52.42 1.20
CA GLY A 13 -15.88 52.69 -0.24
C GLY A 13 -16.01 54.17 -0.62
N GLU A 14 -16.20 55.08 0.34
CA GLU A 14 -16.30 56.52 0.06
C GLU A 14 -14.94 57.14 -0.34
N ILE A 15 -14.99 58.22 -1.11
CA ILE A 15 -13.79 59.03 -1.40
C ILE A 15 -13.51 59.97 -0.22
N LYS A 16 -12.24 60.05 0.20
CA LYS A 16 -11.75 60.93 1.28
C LYS A 16 -11.73 62.40 0.87
N ASP A 17 -11.99 63.29 1.83
CA ASP A 17 -11.88 64.74 1.64
C ASP A 17 -10.50 65.19 1.15
N ASP A 18 -9.43 64.47 1.53
CA ASP A 18 -8.04 64.78 1.15
C ASP A 18 -7.53 64.02 -0.10
N ALA A 19 -8.41 63.30 -0.79
CA ALA A 19 -8.11 62.63 -2.06
C ALA A 19 -7.58 63.62 -3.12
N SER A 20 -8.11 64.85 -3.14
CA SER A 20 -7.53 65.97 -3.89
C SER A 20 -7.69 67.32 -3.17
N ALA A 21 -6.89 68.30 -3.58
CA ALA A 21 -7.02 69.67 -3.07
C ALA A 21 -8.25 70.41 -3.61
N ALA A 22 -8.84 69.95 -4.72
CA ALA A 22 -10.09 70.49 -5.25
C ALA A 22 -11.28 69.95 -4.47
N LEU A 23 -11.35 68.62 -4.26
CA LEU A 23 -12.42 67.96 -3.49
C LEU A 23 -12.52 68.52 -2.07
N ARG A 24 -11.38 68.72 -1.39
CA ARG A 24 -11.34 69.36 -0.06
C ARG A 24 -11.96 70.76 -0.06
N ARG A 25 -11.70 71.56 -1.09
CA ARG A 25 -12.26 72.92 -1.21
C ARG A 25 -13.76 72.86 -1.48
N ILE A 26 -14.19 72.02 -2.42
CA ILE A 26 -15.61 71.83 -2.75
C ILE A 26 -16.40 71.40 -1.50
N ARG A 27 -15.93 70.38 -0.77
CA ARG A 27 -16.57 69.92 0.48
C ARG A 27 -16.58 70.99 1.58
N ALA A 28 -15.51 71.77 1.73
CA ALA A 28 -15.51 72.90 2.66
C ALA A 28 -16.56 73.96 2.28
N SER A 29 -16.68 74.32 1.00
CA SER A 29 -17.69 75.24 0.51
C SER A 29 -19.12 74.67 0.62
N ILE A 30 -19.32 73.36 0.40
CA ILE A 30 -20.62 72.70 0.66
C ILE A 30 -21.02 72.88 2.13
N THR A 31 -20.11 72.64 3.07
CA THR A 31 -20.37 72.83 4.50
C THR A 31 -20.63 74.30 4.84
N GLU A 32 -19.81 75.23 4.36
CA GLU A 32 -19.96 76.67 4.62
C GLU A 32 -21.27 77.23 4.05
N THR A 33 -21.60 76.93 2.79
CA THR A 33 -22.86 77.35 2.15
C THR A 33 -24.06 76.70 2.85
N ARG A 34 -23.99 75.42 3.23
CA ARG A 34 -25.02 74.74 4.03
C ARG A 34 -25.24 75.40 5.39
N GLU A 35 -24.18 75.75 6.11
CA GLU A 35 -24.26 76.47 7.38
C GLU A 35 -24.77 77.91 7.21
N SER A 36 -24.44 78.57 6.09
CA SER A 36 -24.96 79.89 5.74
C SER A 36 -26.48 79.84 5.52
N ILE A 37 -26.97 78.94 4.66
CA ILE A 37 -28.40 78.75 4.40
C ILE A 37 -29.14 78.39 5.70
N GLN A 38 -28.61 77.46 6.50
CA GLN A 38 -29.23 77.11 7.77
C GLN A 38 -29.27 78.26 8.79
N ARG A 39 -28.27 79.15 8.80
CA ARG A 39 -28.29 80.36 9.65
C ARG A 39 -29.37 81.33 9.16
N ASN A 40 -29.41 81.62 7.86
CA ASN A 40 -30.38 82.54 7.27
C ASN A 40 -31.83 82.05 7.47
N LEU A 41 -32.12 80.78 7.18
CA LEU A 41 -33.44 80.19 7.42
C LEU A 41 -33.83 80.19 8.91
N LYS A 42 -32.90 79.92 9.83
CA LYS A 42 -33.15 80.02 11.28
C LYS A 42 -33.39 81.47 11.73
N GLN A 43 -32.78 82.46 11.09
CA GLN A 43 -33.02 83.87 11.36
C GLN A 43 -34.40 84.31 10.85
N ILE A 44 -34.80 83.88 9.66
CA ILE A 44 -36.14 84.11 9.08
C ILE A 44 -37.24 83.49 9.96
N LEU A 45 -37.05 82.24 10.42
CA LEU A 45 -37.97 81.60 11.37
C LEU A 45 -38.07 82.38 12.70
N ARG A 46 -36.93 82.77 13.29
CA ARG A 46 -36.90 83.56 14.55
C ARG A 46 -37.57 84.92 14.41
N ALA A 47 -37.40 85.61 13.29
CA ALA A 47 -38.01 86.91 13.04
C ALA A 47 -39.56 86.84 12.94
N ARG A 48 -40.12 85.64 12.72
CA ARG A 48 -41.55 85.41 12.54
C ARG A 48 -42.34 85.29 13.86
N ASN A 49 -41.70 85.02 15.01
CA ASN A 49 -42.36 84.69 16.28
C ASN A 49 -43.51 83.67 16.09
N ALA A 50 -43.25 82.59 15.35
CA ALA A 50 -44.29 81.63 14.99
C ALA A 50 -44.86 80.90 16.23
N GLU A 51 -46.18 80.72 16.26
CA GLU A 51 -46.82 79.88 17.27
C GLU A 51 -46.42 78.40 17.07
N ALA A 52 -46.16 77.72 18.18
CA ALA A 52 -45.39 76.47 18.19
C ALA A 52 -45.97 75.36 17.28
N GLY A 53 -45.14 74.85 16.36
CA GLY A 53 -45.43 73.63 15.62
C GLY A 53 -44.56 73.33 14.40
N GLU A 54 -44.07 74.36 13.68
CA GLU A 54 -43.41 74.18 12.37
C GLU A 54 -41.99 74.79 12.27
N ASP A 55 -41.36 75.25 13.35
CA ASP A 55 -40.05 75.94 13.30
C ASP A 55 -38.83 75.00 13.12
N TYR A 56 -38.74 74.33 11.97
CA TYR A 56 -37.57 73.56 11.57
C TYR A 56 -37.18 73.78 10.10
N VAL A 57 -35.87 73.78 9.84
CA VAL A 57 -35.33 73.74 8.48
C VAL A 57 -35.34 72.30 8.00
N THR A 58 -35.82 72.07 6.77
CA THR A 58 -35.91 70.74 6.16
C THR A 58 -35.35 70.75 4.73
N LEU A 59 -35.22 69.57 4.12
CA LEU A 59 -34.74 69.41 2.75
C LEU A 59 -35.87 68.93 1.84
N ARG A 60 -36.06 69.56 0.67
CA ARG A 60 -36.96 69.12 -0.39
C ARG A 60 -36.30 69.35 -1.74
N ASN A 61 -36.29 68.31 -2.58
CA ASN A 61 -35.67 68.33 -3.92
C ASN A 61 -34.23 68.90 -3.84
N ASP A 62 -33.47 68.40 -2.86
CA ASP A 62 -32.09 68.76 -2.51
C ASP A 62 -31.83 70.23 -2.14
N ARG A 63 -32.88 71.02 -1.92
CA ARG A 63 -32.83 72.40 -1.42
C ARG A 63 -33.25 72.49 0.03
N PHE A 64 -32.60 73.37 0.79
CA PHE A 64 -33.06 73.72 2.14
C PHE A 64 -34.26 74.67 2.07
N VAL A 65 -35.31 74.31 2.79
CA VAL A 65 -36.62 74.98 2.78
C VAL A 65 -37.19 75.05 4.19
N ILE A 66 -38.15 75.95 4.40
CA ILE A 66 -38.95 76.05 5.61
C ILE A 66 -40.41 75.63 5.34
N PRO A 67 -41.06 74.89 6.25
CA PRO A 67 -42.49 74.64 6.18
C PRO A 67 -43.28 75.89 6.57
N VAL A 68 -44.35 76.17 5.82
CA VAL A 68 -45.26 77.29 6.08
C VAL A 68 -46.69 76.82 5.80
N ARG A 69 -47.60 76.93 6.77
CA ARG A 69 -49.06 76.70 6.54
C ARG A 69 -49.55 77.39 5.26
N ALA A 70 -50.34 76.69 4.46
CA ALA A 70 -50.75 77.13 3.12
C ALA A 70 -51.43 78.51 3.09
N GLU A 71 -52.27 78.80 4.09
CA GLU A 71 -52.90 80.10 4.35
C GLU A 71 -51.87 81.25 4.42
N HIS A 72 -50.73 80.97 5.04
CA HIS A 72 -49.66 81.91 5.34
C HIS A 72 -48.58 81.93 4.25
N ARG A 73 -48.74 81.22 3.13
CA ARG A 73 -47.77 81.15 2.02
C ARG A 73 -47.36 82.52 1.45
N ARG A 74 -48.22 83.54 1.57
CA ARG A 74 -47.91 84.92 1.13
C ARG A 74 -47.11 85.76 2.14
N SER A 75 -46.89 85.25 3.36
CA SER A 75 -46.17 85.98 4.42
C SER A 75 -44.65 86.00 4.25
N ILE A 76 -44.09 85.10 3.44
CA ILE A 76 -42.66 85.02 3.13
C ILE A 76 -42.50 84.99 1.60
N PRO A 77 -41.76 85.95 0.99
CA PRO A 77 -41.54 85.96 -0.44
C PRO A 77 -40.49 84.89 -0.83
N GLY A 78 -40.91 83.91 -1.65
CA GLY A 78 -40.06 82.79 -2.02
C GLY A 78 -40.67 81.80 -3.01
N VAL A 79 -39.86 80.82 -3.41
CA VAL A 79 -40.21 79.73 -4.33
C VAL A 79 -40.78 78.55 -3.53
N VAL A 80 -41.69 77.76 -4.11
CA VAL A 80 -42.29 76.59 -3.43
C VAL A 80 -41.89 75.31 -4.14
N HIS A 81 -41.31 74.38 -3.36
CA HIS A 81 -40.74 73.12 -3.86
C HIS A 81 -41.62 71.89 -3.54
N GLY A 82 -42.71 72.07 -2.80
CA GLY A 82 -43.70 71.03 -2.56
C GLY A 82 -44.73 71.40 -1.49
N ALA A 83 -45.63 70.46 -1.20
CA ALA A 83 -46.61 70.55 -0.11
C ALA A 83 -46.65 69.23 0.68
N SER A 84 -47.27 69.25 1.86
CA SER A 84 -47.60 68.03 2.63
C SER A 84 -48.66 67.20 1.92
N ALA A 85 -48.78 65.92 2.27
CA ALA A 85 -49.82 65.03 1.74
C ALA A 85 -51.26 65.50 2.10
N THR A 86 -51.41 66.33 3.15
CA THR A 86 -52.68 66.97 3.53
C THR A 86 -52.92 68.32 2.85
N GLY A 87 -51.95 68.84 2.07
CA GLY A 87 -51.97 70.18 1.47
C GLY A 87 -51.84 71.34 2.44
N GLN A 88 -51.94 71.11 3.75
CA GLN A 88 -51.98 72.14 4.80
C GLN A 88 -50.65 72.87 5.00
N THR A 89 -49.52 72.21 4.75
CA THR A 89 -48.16 72.78 4.93
C THR A 89 -47.45 72.83 3.58
N VAL A 90 -46.84 73.96 3.25
CA VAL A 90 -46.13 74.22 1.99
C VAL A 90 -44.64 74.40 2.28
N PHE A 91 -43.78 73.75 1.49
CA PHE A 91 -42.33 73.85 1.64
C PHE A 91 -41.78 74.97 0.76
N LEU A 92 -41.27 76.03 1.40
CA LEU A 92 -40.91 77.30 0.77
C LEU A 92 -39.42 77.63 0.95
N GLU A 93 -38.79 78.10 -0.12
CA GLU A 93 -37.43 78.63 -0.21
C GLU A 93 -37.51 80.17 -0.29
N PRO A 94 -37.19 80.91 0.77
CA PRO A 94 -37.15 82.38 0.74
C PRO A 94 -36.15 82.88 -0.29
N PHE A 95 -36.46 83.99 -0.99
CA PHE A 95 -35.60 84.51 -2.07
C PHE A 95 -34.16 84.78 -1.62
N GLU A 96 -33.95 85.22 -0.37
CA GLU A 96 -32.65 85.42 0.29
C GLU A 96 -31.76 84.16 0.34
N THR A 97 -32.32 82.98 0.07
CA THR A 97 -31.62 81.68 0.10
C THR A 97 -31.56 80.96 -1.23
N VAL A 98 -32.25 81.46 -2.27
CA VAL A 98 -32.30 80.83 -3.61
C VAL A 98 -30.91 80.75 -4.24
N GLU A 99 -30.12 81.83 -4.17
CA GLU A 99 -28.76 81.87 -4.74
C GLU A 99 -27.82 80.89 -4.03
N ALA A 100 -27.87 80.83 -2.69
CA ALA A 100 -27.06 79.90 -1.90
C ALA A 100 -27.49 78.43 -2.10
N ASN A 101 -28.78 78.13 -2.21
CA ASN A 101 -29.27 76.78 -2.58
C ASN A 101 -28.86 76.40 -4.00
N ASN A 102 -28.91 77.33 -4.98
CA ASN A 102 -28.41 77.10 -6.34
C ASN A 102 -26.90 76.77 -6.32
N GLN A 103 -26.11 77.53 -5.56
CA GLN A 103 -24.69 77.29 -5.38
C GLN A 103 -24.43 75.94 -4.70
N LEU A 104 -25.23 75.54 -3.71
CA LEU A 104 -25.11 74.24 -3.04
C LEU A 104 -25.34 73.07 -4.00
N VAL A 105 -26.34 73.17 -4.89
CA VAL A 105 -26.58 72.17 -5.94
C VAL A 105 -25.41 72.11 -6.91
N GLN A 106 -24.92 73.25 -7.40
CA GLN A 106 -23.75 73.31 -8.29
C GLN A 106 -22.50 72.68 -7.63
N LEU A 107 -22.23 73.00 -6.35
CA LEU A 107 -21.11 72.43 -5.62
C LEU A 107 -21.22 70.90 -5.46
N ALA A 108 -22.43 70.35 -5.37
CA ALA A 108 -22.64 68.90 -5.34
C ALA A 108 -22.39 68.24 -6.71
N GLU A 109 -22.73 68.91 -7.81
CA GLU A 109 -22.37 68.48 -9.17
C GLU A 109 -20.85 68.54 -9.39
N ASP A 110 -20.19 69.62 -8.94
CA ASP A 110 -18.72 69.76 -8.94
C ASP A 110 -18.04 68.68 -8.09
N GLU A 111 -18.62 68.30 -6.93
CA GLU A 111 -18.11 67.22 -6.09
C GLU A 111 -18.17 65.88 -6.82
N ALA A 112 -19.31 65.56 -7.43
CA ALA A 112 -19.49 64.33 -8.20
C ALA A 112 -18.55 64.26 -9.41
N ALA A 113 -18.33 65.38 -10.10
CA ALA A 113 -17.40 65.48 -11.22
C ALA A 113 -15.94 65.26 -10.78
N GLU A 114 -15.51 65.86 -9.66
CA GLU A 114 -14.16 65.69 -9.11
C GLU A 114 -13.94 64.27 -8.56
N ILE A 115 -14.95 63.67 -7.92
CA ILE A 115 -14.93 62.24 -7.52
C ILE A 115 -14.74 61.34 -8.75
N LEU A 116 -15.49 61.58 -9.83
CA LEU A 116 -15.36 60.82 -11.07
C LEU A 116 -13.98 61.01 -11.72
N ARG A 117 -13.40 62.22 -11.65
CA ARG A 117 -12.05 62.50 -12.13
C ARG A 117 -10.99 61.72 -11.33
N ILE A 118 -11.09 61.71 -9.99
CA ILE A 118 -10.21 60.94 -9.10
C ILE A 118 -10.32 59.43 -9.39
N LEU A 119 -11.53 58.91 -9.58
CA LEU A 119 -11.77 57.50 -9.90
C LEU A 119 -11.20 57.10 -11.26
N ARG A 120 -11.32 57.96 -12.29
CA ARG A 120 -10.67 57.75 -13.60
C ARG A 120 -9.14 57.73 -13.47
N GLU A 121 -8.57 58.70 -12.76
CA GLU A 121 -7.12 58.80 -12.53
C GLU A 121 -6.56 57.56 -11.77
N LEU A 122 -7.33 56.97 -10.85
CA LEU A 122 -6.99 55.69 -10.21
C LEU A 122 -7.14 54.49 -11.16
N THR A 123 -8.17 54.49 -12.00
CA THR A 123 -8.44 53.42 -12.98
C THR A 123 -7.38 53.36 -14.07
N GLU A 124 -6.94 54.50 -14.61
CA GLU A 124 -5.84 54.60 -15.57
C GLU A 124 -4.53 54.04 -14.96
N LYS A 125 -4.25 54.37 -13.70
CA LYS A 125 -3.09 53.85 -12.97
C LYS A 125 -3.18 52.33 -12.75
N LEU A 126 -4.38 51.78 -12.51
CA LEU A 126 -4.61 50.33 -12.45
C LEU A 126 -4.45 49.66 -13.81
N GLN A 127 -4.93 50.28 -14.88
CA GLN A 127 -4.80 49.77 -16.25
C GLN A 127 -3.32 49.61 -16.66
N MET A 128 -2.44 50.54 -16.27
CA MET A 128 -1.00 50.42 -16.49
C MET A 128 -0.34 49.20 -15.83
N ILE A 129 -0.96 48.62 -14.79
CA ILE A 129 -0.47 47.40 -14.12
C ILE A 129 -1.39 46.18 -14.32
N ARG A 130 -2.31 46.22 -15.29
CA ARG A 130 -3.30 45.16 -15.56
C ARG A 130 -2.66 43.79 -15.76
N GLY A 131 -1.54 43.71 -16.48
CA GLY A 131 -0.80 42.46 -16.70
C GLY A 131 -0.38 41.80 -15.38
N PRO A 132 0.50 42.45 -14.58
CA PRO A 132 0.87 41.97 -13.25
C PRO A 132 -0.31 41.65 -12.31
N LEU A 133 -1.41 42.41 -12.37
CA LEU A 133 -2.62 42.11 -11.58
C LEU A 133 -3.31 40.80 -12.02
N LEU A 134 -3.43 40.56 -13.33
CA LEU A 134 -3.98 39.31 -13.86
C LEU A 134 -3.07 38.11 -13.56
N THR A 135 -1.75 38.27 -13.67
CA THR A 135 -0.79 37.23 -13.26
C THR A 135 -0.92 36.92 -11.77
N ALA A 136 -0.96 37.93 -10.91
CA ALA A 136 -1.12 37.74 -9.46
C ALA A 136 -2.45 37.05 -9.11
N ALA A 137 -3.55 37.43 -9.76
CA ALA A 137 -4.85 36.77 -9.57
C ALA A 137 -4.82 35.29 -10.01
N GLY A 138 -4.17 34.99 -11.14
CA GLY A 138 -3.98 33.62 -11.62
C GLY A 138 -3.16 32.77 -10.65
N THR A 139 -2.00 33.26 -10.21
CA THR A 139 -1.14 32.57 -9.23
C THR A 139 -1.84 32.36 -7.88
N ILE A 140 -2.65 33.34 -7.42
CA ILE A 140 -3.44 33.18 -6.19
C ILE A 140 -4.51 32.09 -6.36
N ALA A 141 -5.22 32.05 -7.50
CA ALA A 141 -6.22 31.02 -7.77
C ALA A 141 -5.60 29.62 -7.94
N GLU A 142 -4.40 29.51 -8.52
CA GLU A 142 -3.64 28.27 -8.60
C GLU A 142 -3.22 27.76 -7.22
N LEU A 143 -2.66 28.64 -6.37
CA LEU A 143 -2.29 28.31 -4.99
C LEU A 143 -3.51 27.91 -4.16
N ASP A 144 -4.60 28.66 -4.22
CA ASP A 144 -5.86 28.34 -3.53
C ASP A 144 -6.43 26.98 -3.98
N SER A 145 -6.40 26.70 -5.30
CA SER A 145 -6.77 25.40 -5.85
C SER A 145 -5.88 24.24 -5.34
N VAL A 146 -4.58 24.47 -5.15
CA VAL A 146 -3.66 23.47 -4.57
C VAL A 146 -3.95 23.27 -3.08
N PHE A 147 -4.13 24.34 -2.30
CA PHE A 147 -4.47 24.24 -0.88
C PHE A 147 -5.83 23.59 -0.64
N ALA A 148 -6.85 23.89 -1.47
CA ALA A 148 -8.16 23.26 -1.41
C ALA A 148 -8.08 21.74 -1.69
N ARG A 149 -7.27 21.32 -2.67
CA ARG A 149 -7.05 19.90 -2.98
C ARG A 149 -6.27 19.17 -1.88
N ALA A 150 -5.23 19.79 -1.32
CA ALA A 150 -4.49 19.24 -0.19
C ALA A 150 -5.37 19.11 1.07
N ARG A 151 -6.25 20.09 1.32
CA ARG A 151 -7.24 20.05 2.39
C ARG A 151 -8.25 18.93 2.17
N PHE A 152 -8.81 18.80 0.97
CA PHE A 152 -9.72 17.70 0.61
C PHE A 152 -9.07 16.33 0.88
N ALA A 153 -7.78 16.17 0.53
CA ALA A 153 -7.07 14.92 0.78
C ALA A 153 -6.93 14.59 2.28
N GLY A 154 -6.63 15.59 3.12
CA GLY A 154 -6.59 15.41 4.57
C GLY A 154 -7.97 15.17 5.21
N GLU A 155 -9.03 15.77 4.67
CA GLU A 155 -10.40 15.57 5.19
C GLU A 155 -11.00 14.22 4.78
N PHE A 156 -10.68 13.70 3.59
CA PHE A 156 -11.23 12.46 3.05
C PHE A 156 -10.28 11.26 3.07
N ASP A 157 -9.06 11.38 3.62
CA ASP A 157 -8.02 10.33 3.60
C ASP A 157 -7.75 9.83 2.17
N ALA A 158 -7.45 10.78 1.28
CA ALA A 158 -7.38 10.55 -0.18
C ALA A 158 -5.95 10.34 -0.69
N ALA A 159 -5.74 9.27 -1.45
CA ALA A 159 -4.48 9.00 -2.13
C ALA A 159 -4.23 9.95 -3.30
N MET A 160 -2.95 10.23 -3.57
CA MET A 160 -2.53 10.71 -4.89
C MET A 160 -2.70 9.57 -5.91
N PRO A 161 -3.35 9.81 -7.06
CA PRO A 161 -3.55 8.78 -8.07
C PRO A 161 -2.28 8.54 -8.89
N GLU A 162 -2.06 7.28 -9.26
CA GLU A 162 -1.06 6.83 -10.22
C GLU A 162 -1.73 6.58 -11.58
N PHE A 163 -1.03 6.86 -12.68
CA PHE A 163 -1.53 6.58 -14.03
C PHE A 163 -0.90 5.33 -14.61
N SER A 164 -1.73 4.35 -14.97
CA SER A 164 -1.32 3.07 -15.55
C SER A 164 -0.87 3.21 -17.01
N ALA A 165 0.32 2.68 -17.32
CA ALA A 165 0.80 2.52 -18.69
C ALA A 165 0.23 1.27 -19.40
N THR A 166 -0.52 0.41 -18.70
CA THR A 166 -1.09 -0.86 -19.19
C THR A 166 -2.62 -0.84 -19.30
N ASN A 167 -3.23 0.34 -19.16
CA ASN A 167 -4.67 0.54 -19.02
C ASN A 167 -5.28 -0.37 -17.92
N GLU A 168 -4.63 -0.42 -16.75
CA GLU A 168 -5.16 -0.99 -15.51
C GLU A 168 -5.94 0.08 -14.72
N LEU A 169 -7.14 -0.29 -14.27
CA LEU A 169 -7.95 0.45 -13.31
C LEU A 169 -7.99 -0.34 -12.00
N ARG A 170 -7.27 0.14 -10.98
CA ARG A 170 -7.20 -0.47 -9.65
C ARG A 170 -7.51 0.57 -8.58
N LEU A 171 -8.67 0.44 -7.94
CA LEU A 171 -9.13 1.28 -6.84
C LEU A 171 -9.17 0.42 -5.58
N GLU A 172 -8.35 0.74 -4.57
CA GLU A 172 -8.28 0.03 -3.31
C GLU A 172 -8.85 0.89 -2.18
N GLY A 173 -9.83 0.37 -1.45
CA GLY A 173 -10.41 1.09 -0.33
C GLY A 173 -11.17 2.37 -0.71
N ALA A 174 -11.69 2.46 -1.94
CA ALA A 174 -12.30 3.66 -2.52
C ALA A 174 -13.69 3.99 -1.94
N ARG A 175 -14.00 5.29 -1.85
CA ARG A 175 -15.14 5.86 -1.14
C ARG A 175 -15.76 6.99 -1.96
N HIS A 176 -17.09 7.10 -1.97
CA HIS A 176 -17.80 8.18 -2.65
C HIS A 176 -17.84 9.42 -1.75
N PRO A 177 -17.14 10.55 -2.04
CA PRO A 177 -16.94 11.62 -1.06
C PRO A 177 -18.24 12.23 -0.53
N VAL A 178 -19.21 12.50 -1.42
CA VAL A 178 -20.52 13.07 -1.05
C VAL A 178 -21.35 12.12 -0.15
N LEU A 179 -21.24 10.80 -0.36
CA LEU A 179 -21.91 9.81 0.48
C LEU A 179 -21.18 9.66 1.82
N GLU A 180 -19.85 9.71 1.81
CA GLU A 180 -19.04 9.67 3.02
C GLU A 180 -19.32 10.88 3.93
N ASP A 181 -19.33 12.09 3.41
CA ASP A 181 -19.71 13.31 4.14
C ASP A 181 -21.12 13.20 4.74
N LYS A 182 -22.10 12.74 3.95
CA LYS A 182 -23.47 12.49 4.45
C LYS A 182 -23.50 11.44 5.57
N LEU A 183 -22.83 10.31 5.40
CA LEU A 183 -22.81 9.24 6.39
C LEU A 183 -22.07 9.67 7.68
N ARG A 184 -20.95 10.40 7.56
CA ARG A 184 -20.25 10.99 8.71
C ARG A 184 -21.18 11.90 9.52
N LYS A 185 -21.99 12.75 8.85
CA LYS A 185 -23.02 13.59 9.50
C LYS A 185 -24.16 12.80 10.16
N GLU A 186 -24.42 11.58 9.70
CA GLU A 186 -25.36 10.62 10.31
C GLU A 186 -24.70 9.74 11.40
N ASN A 187 -23.43 9.98 11.78
CA ASN A 187 -22.61 9.10 12.64
C ASN A 187 -22.48 7.66 12.12
N ARG A 188 -22.38 7.50 10.79
CA ARG A 188 -22.23 6.22 10.08
C ARG A 188 -20.91 6.20 9.31
N ALA A 189 -20.24 5.06 9.32
CA ALA A 189 -19.12 4.82 8.41
C ALA A 189 -19.65 4.50 6.99
N ILE A 190 -18.95 5.01 5.97
CA ILE A 190 -19.03 4.44 4.62
C ILE A 190 -18.23 3.13 4.60
N VAL A 191 -18.71 2.13 3.86
CA VAL A 191 -17.92 0.93 3.58
C VAL A 191 -17.17 1.15 2.26
N PRO A 192 -15.84 1.00 2.24
CA PRO A 192 -15.07 1.21 1.03
C PRO A 192 -15.21 0.03 0.06
N MET A 193 -15.04 0.31 -1.23
CA MET A 193 -15.00 -0.70 -2.29
C MET A 193 -13.56 -0.92 -2.79
N THR A 194 -13.28 -2.14 -3.23
CA THR A 194 -12.05 -2.46 -3.98
C THR A 194 -12.45 -3.04 -5.33
N LEU A 195 -11.77 -2.57 -6.38
CA LEU A 195 -12.02 -2.87 -7.78
C LEU A 195 -10.68 -3.00 -8.52
N THR A 196 -10.53 -4.02 -9.36
CA THR A 196 -9.43 -4.14 -10.32
C THR A 196 -10.00 -4.58 -11.67
N LEU A 197 -9.57 -3.93 -12.75
CA LEU A 197 -9.80 -4.29 -14.15
C LEU A 197 -8.54 -3.96 -14.96
N GLY A 198 -8.22 -4.74 -15.99
CA GLY A 198 -7.00 -4.55 -16.79
C GLY A 198 -6.64 -5.78 -17.63
N GLY A 199 -5.65 -5.63 -18.51
CA GLY A 199 -5.27 -6.70 -19.43
C GLY A 199 -6.42 -7.09 -20.37
N GLU A 200 -6.91 -8.32 -20.24
CA GLU A 200 -8.09 -8.83 -20.94
C GLU A 200 -9.40 -8.60 -20.17
N GLU A 201 -9.35 -8.40 -18.86
CA GLU A 201 -10.52 -8.16 -17.99
C GLU A 201 -10.97 -6.70 -18.11
N ARG A 202 -11.86 -6.45 -19.08
CA ARG A 202 -12.28 -5.10 -19.50
C ARG A 202 -13.70 -4.73 -19.06
N VAL A 203 -14.58 -5.73 -18.89
CA VAL A 203 -16.00 -5.52 -18.56
C VAL A 203 -16.30 -6.06 -17.17
N LEU A 204 -16.93 -5.25 -16.32
CA LEU A 204 -17.48 -5.65 -15.03
C LEU A 204 -19.01 -5.60 -15.07
N VAL A 205 -19.66 -6.70 -14.72
CA VAL A 205 -21.13 -6.78 -14.58
C VAL A 205 -21.51 -6.88 -13.11
N ILE A 206 -22.02 -5.78 -12.55
CA ILE A 206 -22.43 -5.69 -11.14
C ILE A 206 -23.89 -6.09 -10.98
N SER A 207 -24.12 -7.14 -10.21
CA SER A 207 -25.45 -7.74 -9.95
C SER A 207 -25.82 -7.69 -8.47
N GLY A 208 -27.11 -7.86 -8.17
CA GLY A 208 -27.66 -7.81 -6.81
C GLY A 208 -28.85 -6.86 -6.67
N PRO A 209 -29.39 -6.67 -5.45
CA PRO A 209 -30.54 -5.81 -5.21
C PRO A 209 -30.20 -4.34 -5.47
N ASN A 210 -31.16 -3.55 -5.96
CA ASN A 210 -30.93 -2.14 -6.31
C ASN A 210 -30.55 -1.29 -5.07
N THR A 211 -31.07 -1.64 -3.89
CA THR A 211 -30.68 -1.07 -2.60
C THR A 211 -29.25 -1.42 -2.16
N GLY A 212 -28.58 -2.39 -2.81
CA GLY A 212 -27.24 -2.86 -2.48
C GLY A 212 -26.09 -1.89 -2.80
N GLY A 213 -26.35 -0.88 -3.65
CA GLY A 213 -25.38 0.18 -3.98
C GLY A 213 -24.67 0.05 -5.33
N LYS A 214 -25.22 -0.70 -6.29
CA LYS A 214 -24.64 -0.88 -7.65
C LYS A 214 -24.30 0.48 -8.31
N THR A 215 -25.26 1.41 -8.32
CA THR A 215 -25.12 2.81 -8.77
C THR A 215 -23.98 3.58 -8.07
N VAL A 216 -23.73 3.29 -6.79
CA VAL A 216 -22.68 3.95 -6.00
C VAL A 216 -21.30 3.46 -6.46
N ALA A 217 -21.15 2.20 -6.83
CA ALA A 217 -19.89 1.67 -7.37
C ALA A 217 -19.52 2.35 -8.70
N LEU A 218 -20.48 2.50 -9.63
CA LEU A 218 -20.28 3.24 -10.88
C LEU A 218 -19.93 4.71 -10.61
N LYS A 219 -20.72 5.41 -9.78
CA LYS A 219 -20.48 6.83 -9.48
C LYS A 219 -19.14 7.06 -8.77
N THR A 220 -18.71 6.15 -7.89
CA THR A 220 -17.38 6.22 -7.24
C THR A 220 -16.27 6.05 -8.26
N THR A 221 -16.39 5.09 -9.18
CA THR A 221 -15.40 4.83 -10.23
C THR A 221 -15.28 6.01 -11.20
N GLY A 222 -16.42 6.56 -11.65
CA GLY A 222 -16.45 7.78 -12.48
C GLY A 222 -15.90 9.02 -11.76
N MET A 223 -16.23 9.22 -10.49
CA MET A 223 -15.65 10.30 -9.69
C MET A 223 -14.14 10.13 -9.50
N ALA A 224 -13.64 8.91 -9.30
CA ALA A 224 -12.20 8.65 -9.20
C ALA A 224 -11.46 8.98 -10.50
N ALA A 225 -12.00 8.57 -11.65
CA ALA A 225 -11.46 8.91 -12.97
C ALA A 225 -11.42 10.43 -13.23
N LEU A 226 -12.53 11.12 -12.95
CA LEU A 226 -12.62 12.58 -13.15
C LEU A 226 -11.74 13.36 -12.15
N ALA A 227 -11.68 12.94 -10.89
CA ALA A 227 -10.82 13.56 -9.88
C ALA A 227 -9.35 13.41 -10.27
N ALA A 228 -8.90 12.19 -10.62
CA ALA A 228 -7.52 11.94 -10.98
C ALA A 228 -7.05 12.78 -12.18
N GLN A 229 -7.84 12.81 -13.26
CA GLN A 229 -7.48 13.60 -14.46
C GLN A 229 -7.66 15.12 -14.26
N SER A 230 -8.40 15.55 -13.22
CA SER A 230 -8.43 16.95 -12.77
C SER A 230 -7.27 17.30 -11.82
N GLY A 231 -6.36 16.36 -11.53
CA GLY A 231 -5.30 16.54 -10.54
C GLY A 231 -5.85 16.74 -9.12
N ILE A 232 -6.98 16.13 -8.80
CA ILE A 232 -7.60 16.08 -7.46
C ILE A 232 -7.31 14.70 -6.85
N PRO A 233 -6.80 14.60 -5.60
CA PRO A 233 -6.59 13.33 -4.91
C PRO A 233 -7.88 12.48 -4.84
N VAL A 234 -7.74 11.16 -4.95
CA VAL A 234 -8.86 10.21 -5.02
C VAL A 234 -9.14 9.66 -3.62
N ALA A 235 -10.40 9.72 -3.16
CA ALA A 235 -10.82 9.20 -1.85
C ALA A 235 -10.76 7.66 -1.81
N ALA A 236 -9.56 7.13 -1.68
CA ALA A 236 -9.18 5.73 -1.70
C ALA A 236 -7.84 5.56 -0.95
N GLN A 237 -7.50 4.32 -0.58
CA GLN A 237 -6.21 4.00 0.04
C GLN A 237 -5.10 3.93 -1.01
N HIS A 238 -5.38 3.29 -2.14
CA HIS A 238 -4.57 3.36 -3.36
C HIS A 238 -5.47 3.52 -4.59
N ALA A 239 -4.98 4.22 -5.60
CA ALA A 239 -5.73 4.50 -6.82
C ALA A 239 -4.78 4.52 -8.02
N VAL A 240 -4.82 3.48 -8.85
CA VAL A 240 -4.17 3.42 -10.16
C VAL A 240 -5.26 3.48 -11.23
N LEU A 241 -5.14 4.39 -12.20
CA LEU A 241 -6.15 4.57 -13.26
C LEU A 241 -5.51 4.67 -14.64
N PRO A 242 -6.19 4.23 -15.72
CA PRO A 242 -5.85 4.62 -17.08
C PRO A 242 -6.03 6.14 -17.28
N LEU A 243 -5.36 6.69 -18.30
CA LEU A 243 -5.73 7.99 -18.84
C LEU A 243 -6.95 7.82 -19.75
N PHE A 244 -8.12 8.19 -19.24
CA PHE A 244 -9.39 8.03 -19.95
C PHE A 244 -9.66 9.23 -20.87
N ASP A 245 -9.79 8.98 -22.17
CA ASP A 245 -10.08 10.04 -23.14
C ASP A 245 -11.53 10.55 -23.03
N ARG A 246 -12.44 9.68 -22.58
CA ARG A 246 -13.87 9.92 -22.40
C ARG A 246 -14.38 9.14 -21.19
N VAL A 247 -15.29 9.75 -20.45
CA VAL A 247 -16.11 9.08 -19.43
C VAL A 247 -17.56 9.14 -19.92
N LEU A 248 -18.05 8.01 -20.40
CA LEU A 248 -19.37 7.82 -21.03
C LEU A 248 -20.31 7.22 -19.99
N VAL A 249 -21.50 7.84 -19.81
CA VAL A 249 -22.34 7.58 -18.64
C VAL A 249 -23.81 7.49 -19.01
N ASP A 250 -24.45 6.38 -18.64
CA ASP A 250 -25.91 6.18 -18.63
C ASP A 250 -26.31 5.77 -17.20
N ILE A 251 -26.55 6.75 -16.32
CA ILE A 251 -26.85 6.50 -14.89
C ILE A 251 -27.94 7.44 -14.37
N GLY A 252 -29.16 6.90 -14.26
CA GLY A 252 -30.25 7.50 -13.49
C GLY A 252 -31.60 7.45 -14.19
N ASP A 253 -32.65 7.68 -13.42
CA ASP A 253 -34.01 7.90 -13.93
C ASP A 253 -34.11 9.24 -14.66
N GLU A 254 -33.81 9.28 -15.97
CA GLU A 254 -34.30 10.36 -16.83
C GLU A 254 -35.80 10.19 -17.09
N GLN A 255 -36.61 10.40 -16.04
CA GLN A 255 -38.05 10.62 -16.13
C GLN A 255 -38.33 12.04 -16.66
N SER A 256 -37.72 12.37 -17.81
CA SER A 256 -37.92 13.62 -18.52
C SER A 256 -39.25 13.58 -19.27
N ILE A 257 -40.32 14.00 -18.58
CA ILE A 257 -41.63 14.27 -19.20
C ILE A 257 -41.52 15.35 -20.31
N ALA A 258 -40.39 16.08 -20.38
CA ALA A 258 -40.08 17.06 -21.41
C ALA A 258 -39.54 16.45 -22.72
N ALA A 259 -39.40 15.12 -22.82
CA ALA A 259 -39.17 14.41 -24.07
C ALA A 259 -40.27 13.35 -24.27
N ASP A 260 -40.97 13.38 -25.41
CA ASP A 260 -42.05 12.43 -25.76
C ASP A 260 -41.54 11.01 -26.11
N LEU A 261 -40.48 10.54 -25.46
CA LEU A 261 -39.85 9.24 -25.64
C LEU A 261 -40.11 8.35 -24.43
N SER A 262 -40.28 7.04 -24.67
CA SER A 262 -40.24 6.06 -23.58
C SER A 262 -38.83 5.99 -22.97
N THR A 263 -38.75 5.71 -21.67
CA THR A 263 -37.48 5.60 -20.92
C THR A 263 -36.49 4.65 -21.61
N PHE A 264 -36.96 3.51 -22.12
CA PHE A 264 -36.16 2.58 -22.94
C PHE A 264 -35.59 3.24 -24.21
N SER A 265 -36.40 4.01 -24.94
CA SER A 265 -35.94 4.73 -26.15
C SER A 265 -34.87 5.77 -25.83
N ALA A 266 -34.97 6.44 -24.68
CA ALA A 266 -33.98 7.40 -24.21
C ALA A 266 -32.63 6.71 -23.90
N HIS A 267 -32.65 5.63 -23.09
CA HIS A 267 -31.45 4.83 -22.82
C HIS A 267 -30.83 4.26 -24.10
N MET A 268 -31.62 3.72 -25.04
CA MET A 268 -31.08 3.20 -26.29
C MET A 268 -30.46 4.29 -27.18
N LEU A 269 -30.99 5.52 -27.17
CA LEU A 269 -30.40 6.66 -27.88
C LEU A 269 -29.11 7.15 -27.21
N ASN A 270 -29.06 7.17 -25.87
CA ASN A 270 -27.84 7.50 -25.12
C ASN A 270 -26.75 6.44 -25.37
N LEU A 271 -27.06 5.15 -25.17
CA LEU A 271 -26.14 4.04 -25.40
C LEU A 271 -25.65 3.98 -26.86
N LYS A 272 -26.50 4.29 -27.84
CA LYS A 272 -26.06 4.47 -29.25
C LYS A 272 -25.02 5.60 -29.36
N THR A 273 -25.30 6.76 -28.80
CA THR A 273 -24.41 7.94 -28.85
C THR A 273 -23.08 7.65 -28.14
N MET A 274 -23.12 6.98 -26.98
CA MET A 274 -21.95 6.49 -26.27
C MET A 274 -21.16 5.49 -27.11
N LEU A 275 -21.83 4.57 -27.81
CA LEU A 275 -21.19 3.56 -28.65
C LEU A 275 -20.52 4.16 -29.90
N GLU A 276 -21.15 5.16 -30.52
CA GLU A 276 -20.55 5.97 -31.60
C GLU A 276 -19.36 6.81 -31.07
N ALA A 277 -19.38 7.20 -29.80
CA ALA A 277 -18.33 7.97 -29.15
C ALA A 277 -17.19 7.15 -28.50
N ALA A 278 -17.33 5.84 -28.35
CA ALA A 278 -16.42 5.02 -27.54
C ALA A 278 -15.09 4.67 -28.24
N THR A 279 -14.00 4.72 -27.47
CA THR A 279 -12.63 4.37 -27.90
C THR A 279 -11.98 3.35 -26.94
N PRO A 280 -10.83 2.73 -27.30
CA PRO A 280 -10.08 1.83 -26.40
C PRO A 280 -9.62 2.43 -25.08
N ASN A 281 -9.65 3.77 -24.94
CA ASN A 281 -9.30 4.50 -23.72
C ASN A 281 -10.52 5.14 -23.06
N SER A 282 -11.75 4.74 -23.42
CA SER A 282 -12.97 5.28 -22.81
C SER A 282 -13.42 4.44 -21.61
N LEU A 283 -13.85 5.12 -20.54
CA LEU A 283 -14.59 4.54 -19.42
C LEU A 283 -16.08 4.58 -19.73
N VAL A 284 -16.77 3.43 -19.65
CA VAL A 284 -18.21 3.30 -19.93
C VAL A 284 -18.91 2.85 -18.65
N LEU A 285 -19.89 3.63 -18.18
CA LEU A 285 -20.65 3.36 -16.96
C LEU A 285 -22.15 3.29 -17.28
N VAL A 286 -22.79 2.14 -17.09
CA VAL A 286 -24.22 1.92 -17.44
C VAL A 286 -24.97 1.30 -16.25
N ASP A 287 -25.97 1.98 -15.72
CA ASP A 287 -26.83 1.43 -14.66
C ASP A 287 -28.03 0.68 -15.27
N GLU A 288 -28.53 -0.36 -14.59
CA GLU A 288 -29.75 -1.10 -14.96
C GLU A 288 -29.79 -1.56 -16.45
N MET A 289 -28.66 -2.07 -16.96
CA MET A 289 -28.51 -2.43 -18.37
C MET A 289 -29.43 -3.60 -18.78
N GLY A 290 -30.22 -3.36 -19.83
CA GLY A 290 -31.23 -4.28 -20.37
C GLY A 290 -32.67 -4.05 -19.89
N THR A 291 -32.90 -3.06 -19.03
CA THR A 291 -34.23 -2.77 -18.46
C THR A 291 -35.13 -1.93 -19.39
N GLY A 292 -36.38 -1.70 -18.98
CA GLY A 292 -37.35 -0.87 -19.72
C GLY A 292 -38.11 -1.58 -20.86
N THR A 293 -37.79 -2.84 -21.15
CA THR A 293 -38.48 -3.66 -22.17
C THR A 293 -38.73 -5.10 -21.67
N ALA A 294 -39.19 -6.00 -22.54
CA ALA A 294 -39.34 -7.42 -22.26
C ALA A 294 -38.00 -8.03 -21.76
N PRO A 295 -37.95 -8.72 -20.60
CA PRO A 295 -36.68 -9.11 -19.97
C PRO A 295 -35.76 -9.98 -20.83
N GLU A 296 -36.33 -10.75 -21.76
CA GLU A 296 -35.55 -11.58 -22.69
C GLU A 296 -34.86 -10.77 -23.79
N GLU A 297 -35.58 -9.83 -24.40
CA GLU A 297 -35.09 -8.95 -25.46
C GLU A 297 -34.07 -7.96 -24.91
N GLY A 298 -34.41 -7.32 -23.78
CA GLY A 298 -33.54 -6.34 -23.11
C GLY A 298 -32.23 -6.96 -22.65
N ALA A 299 -32.24 -8.17 -22.10
CA ALA A 299 -31.03 -8.89 -21.73
C ALA A 299 -30.20 -9.33 -22.96
N ALA A 300 -30.83 -9.74 -24.06
CA ALA A 300 -30.11 -10.10 -25.29
C ALA A 300 -29.43 -8.88 -25.92
N LEU A 301 -30.13 -7.74 -25.99
CA LEU A 301 -29.60 -6.48 -26.49
C LEU A 301 -28.47 -5.94 -25.59
N ALA A 302 -28.62 -6.05 -24.27
CA ALA A 302 -27.59 -5.66 -23.32
C ALA A 302 -26.30 -6.50 -23.46
N VAL A 303 -26.41 -7.82 -23.66
CA VAL A 303 -25.24 -8.68 -23.95
C VAL A 303 -24.55 -8.23 -25.24
N ALA A 304 -25.30 -8.01 -26.33
CA ALA A 304 -24.73 -7.56 -27.61
C ALA A 304 -24.02 -6.20 -27.51
N LEU A 305 -24.58 -5.26 -26.74
CA LEU A 305 -23.94 -3.96 -26.49
C LEU A 305 -22.68 -4.08 -25.62
N LEU A 306 -22.70 -4.94 -24.59
CA LEU A 306 -21.50 -5.24 -23.77
C LEU A 306 -20.38 -5.87 -24.61
N ASP A 307 -20.72 -6.78 -25.52
CA ASP A 307 -19.75 -7.41 -26.41
C ASP A 307 -19.14 -6.41 -27.41
N GLU A 308 -19.92 -5.46 -27.94
CA GLU A 308 -19.39 -4.42 -28.82
C GLU A 308 -18.46 -3.43 -28.06
N PHE A 309 -18.82 -2.98 -26.85
CA PHE A 309 -17.91 -2.19 -26.02
C PHE A 309 -16.63 -2.98 -25.64
N ARG A 310 -16.75 -4.29 -25.39
CA ARG A 310 -15.62 -5.21 -25.14
C ARG A 310 -14.72 -5.32 -26.37
N ALA A 311 -15.29 -5.48 -27.56
CA ALA A 311 -14.56 -5.54 -28.83
C ALA A 311 -13.81 -4.22 -29.14
N LYS A 312 -14.36 -3.08 -28.72
CA LYS A 312 -13.67 -1.76 -28.76
C LYS A 312 -12.59 -1.59 -27.69
N ASN A 313 -12.35 -2.57 -26.83
CA ASN A 313 -11.42 -2.54 -25.69
C ASN A 313 -11.72 -1.47 -24.62
N CYS A 314 -12.95 -0.94 -24.58
CA CYS A 314 -13.37 0.00 -23.54
C CYS A 314 -13.33 -0.66 -22.15
N ILE A 315 -13.09 0.12 -21.10
CA ILE A 315 -13.33 -0.35 -19.72
C ILE A 315 -14.79 -0.06 -19.39
N VAL A 316 -15.55 -1.10 -19.05
CA VAL A 316 -17.01 -1.03 -18.88
C VAL A 316 -17.38 -1.48 -17.47
N LEU A 317 -18.17 -0.66 -16.76
CA LEU A 317 -18.89 -1.09 -15.57
C LEU A 317 -20.39 -0.98 -15.86
N ALA A 318 -21.06 -2.12 -15.99
CA ALA A 318 -22.51 -2.19 -16.16
C ALA A 318 -23.17 -2.78 -14.92
N THR A 319 -24.33 -2.28 -14.50
CA THR A 319 -25.16 -2.92 -13.48
C THR A 319 -26.35 -3.62 -14.12
N THR A 320 -26.87 -4.65 -13.47
CA THR A 320 -28.05 -5.36 -13.96
C THR A 320 -28.87 -5.98 -12.83
N HIS A 321 -30.06 -6.47 -13.18
CA HIS A 321 -30.81 -7.43 -12.39
C HIS A 321 -31.19 -8.70 -13.19
N HIS A 322 -30.79 -8.81 -14.47
CA HIS A 322 -31.14 -9.93 -15.34
C HIS A 322 -30.18 -11.12 -15.17
N ASP A 323 -30.71 -12.33 -14.93
CA ASP A 323 -29.89 -13.52 -14.74
C ASP A 323 -29.08 -13.92 -16.00
N ARG A 324 -29.60 -13.65 -17.21
CA ARG A 324 -28.84 -13.82 -18.47
C ARG A 324 -27.50 -13.08 -18.46
N LEU A 325 -27.44 -11.87 -17.89
CA LEU A 325 -26.20 -11.10 -17.79
C LEU A 325 -25.26 -11.64 -16.71
N LYS A 326 -25.79 -12.25 -15.63
CA LYS A 326 -24.97 -12.98 -14.65
C LYS A 326 -24.31 -14.21 -15.27
N THR A 327 -25.04 -14.94 -16.13
CA THR A 327 -24.48 -16.07 -16.89
C THR A 327 -23.40 -15.60 -17.85
N TYR A 328 -23.68 -14.61 -18.70
CA TYR A 328 -22.70 -13.99 -19.60
C TYR A 328 -21.41 -13.59 -18.86
N ALA A 329 -21.53 -12.88 -17.73
CA ALA A 329 -20.38 -12.46 -16.92
C ALA A 329 -19.63 -13.60 -16.21
N SER A 330 -20.13 -14.83 -16.28
CA SER A 330 -19.52 -16.04 -15.72
C SER A 330 -19.00 -17.00 -16.80
N THR A 331 -19.40 -16.82 -18.07
CA THR A 331 -19.03 -17.69 -19.20
C THR A 331 -18.15 -17.01 -20.25
N THR A 332 -18.06 -15.67 -20.26
CA THR A 332 -17.41 -14.91 -21.33
C THR A 332 -16.03 -14.41 -20.90
N PRO A 333 -14.93 -14.81 -21.58
CA PRO A 333 -13.58 -14.33 -21.28
C PRO A 333 -13.45 -12.80 -21.35
N GLY A 334 -12.68 -12.21 -20.42
CA GLY A 334 -12.52 -10.76 -20.31
C GLY A 334 -13.73 -10.00 -19.73
N VAL A 335 -14.76 -10.73 -19.28
CA VAL A 335 -15.88 -10.22 -18.50
C VAL A 335 -15.78 -10.76 -17.07
N VAL A 336 -15.89 -9.87 -16.09
CA VAL A 336 -15.82 -10.17 -14.66
C VAL A 336 -17.19 -9.95 -14.04
N ASN A 337 -17.74 -10.99 -13.40
CA ASN A 337 -18.96 -10.89 -12.61
C ASN A 337 -18.68 -10.20 -11.27
N ALA A 338 -19.61 -9.42 -10.74
CA ALA A 338 -19.54 -8.92 -9.37
C ALA A 338 -20.91 -8.87 -8.70
N ALA A 339 -20.91 -8.96 -7.38
CA ALA A 339 -22.08 -8.79 -6.54
C ALA A 339 -21.90 -7.59 -5.59
N VAL A 340 -23.00 -6.90 -5.27
CA VAL A 340 -23.07 -6.04 -4.08
C VAL A 340 -23.65 -6.82 -2.90
N GLU A 341 -22.93 -6.85 -1.78
CA GLU A 341 -23.36 -7.52 -0.56
C GLU A 341 -24.50 -6.73 0.14
N PHE A 342 -25.46 -7.48 0.68
CA PHE A 342 -26.61 -6.96 1.40
C PHE A 342 -26.78 -7.68 2.74
N ASP A 343 -26.88 -6.90 3.82
CA ASP A 343 -27.05 -7.37 5.19
C ASP A 343 -28.50 -7.85 5.37
N ASP A 344 -28.80 -9.09 4.94
CA ASP A 344 -30.09 -9.75 5.09
C ASP A 344 -30.57 -9.86 6.56
N VAL A 345 -29.71 -9.56 7.54
CA VAL A 345 -30.06 -9.49 8.96
C VAL A 345 -30.61 -8.11 9.35
N LYS A 346 -30.02 -7.02 8.83
CA LYS A 346 -30.36 -5.63 9.17
C LYS A 346 -31.05 -4.86 8.03
N LEU A 347 -31.41 -5.53 6.93
CA LEU A 347 -32.06 -4.98 5.73
C LEU A 347 -31.39 -3.72 5.17
N ARG A 348 -30.06 -3.75 5.07
CA ARG A 348 -29.26 -2.62 4.60
C ARG A 348 -28.19 -3.08 3.61
N PRO A 349 -27.82 -2.28 2.60
CA PRO A 349 -26.55 -2.48 1.91
C PRO A 349 -25.41 -2.53 2.91
N THR A 350 -24.46 -3.43 2.70
CA THR A 350 -23.11 -3.23 3.23
C THR A 350 -22.27 -2.38 2.29
N TYR A 351 -22.71 -2.17 1.04
CA TYR A 351 -21.96 -1.50 -0.06
C TYR A 351 -20.65 -2.20 -0.46
N ARG A 352 -20.37 -3.40 0.08
CA ARG A 352 -19.17 -4.17 -0.24
C ARG A 352 -19.31 -4.80 -1.62
N LEU A 353 -18.38 -4.48 -2.51
CA LEU A 353 -18.29 -5.07 -3.85
C LEU A 353 -17.53 -6.40 -3.77
N MET A 354 -18.13 -7.48 -4.26
CA MET A 354 -17.56 -8.83 -4.28
C MET A 354 -17.25 -9.20 -5.74
N VAL A 355 -16.04 -8.86 -6.19
CA VAL A 355 -15.56 -9.08 -7.56
C VAL A 355 -15.20 -10.55 -7.76
N GLY A 356 -15.84 -11.21 -8.74
CA GLY A 356 -15.70 -12.63 -9.07
C GLY A 356 -16.84 -13.53 -8.58
N VAL A 357 -17.98 -13.00 -8.10
CA VAL A 357 -19.14 -13.81 -7.65
C VAL A 357 -20.47 -13.22 -8.14
N PRO A 358 -21.40 -14.01 -8.70
CA PRO A 358 -22.76 -13.57 -9.04
C PRO A 358 -23.60 -13.15 -7.83
N GLY A 359 -24.41 -12.09 -8.00
CA GLY A 359 -25.35 -11.59 -7.02
C GLY A 359 -26.63 -12.43 -6.91
N GLY A 360 -26.98 -12.82 -5.68
CA GLY A 360 -28.22 -13.54 -5.38
C GLY A 360 -29.48 -12.68 -5.54
N SER A 361 -30.60 -13.31 -5.86
CA SER A 361 -31.90 -12.65 -6.07
C SER A 361 -32.74 -12.61 -4.79
N SER A 362 -32.31 -11.82 -3.79
CA SER A 362 -32.86 -11.81 -2.42
C SER A 362 -34.31 -11.32 -2.24
N GLY A 363 -35.08 -11.07 -3.32
CA GLY A 363 -36.41 -10.45 -3.25
C GLY A 363 -37.40 -11.16 -2.31
N ILE A 364 -37.45 -12.49 -2.32
CA ILE A 364 -38.31 -13.27 -1.42
C ILE A 364 -37.83 -13.19 0.04
N ALA A 365 -36.52 -13.15 0.28
CA ALA A 365 -35.96 -13.03 1.63
C ALA A 365 -36.27 -11.64 2.23
N ILE A 366 -36.11 -10.59 1.43
CA ILE A 366 -36.49 -9.21 1.78
C ILE A 366 -37.99 -9.13 2.08
N ALA A 367 -38.85 -9.66 1.19
CA ALA A 367 -40.30 -9.65 1.39
C ALA A 367 -40.72 -10.36 2.70
N LYS A 368 -40.13 -11.53 3.00
CA LYS A 368 -40.36 -12.25 4.27
C LYS A 368 -40.01 -11.39 5.48
N ARG A 369 -38.88 -10.66 5.41
CA ARG A 369 -38.36 -9.86 6.52
C ARG A 369 -39.05 -8.50 6.68
N LEU A 370 -39.68 -7.99 5.63
CA LEU A 370 -40.64 -6.87 5.67
C LEU A 370 -42.02 -7.28 6.24
N GLY A 371 -42.18 -8.50 6.75
CA GLY A 371 -43.40 -8.96 7.43
C GLY A 371 -44.44 -9.60 6.50
N MET A 372 -44.12 -9.90 5.25
CA MET A 372 -45.03 -10.60 4.36
C MET A 372 -45.37 -12.00 4.91
N ALA A 373 -46.68 -12.31 4.97
CA ALA A 373 -47.17 -13.54 5.58
C ALA A 373 -46.51 -14.80 5.01
N ALA A 374 -46.10 -15.73 5.89
CA ALA A 374 -45.35 -16.93 5.51
C ALA A 374 -46.02 -17.77 4.41
N GLY A 375 -47.36 -17.88 4.43
CA GLY A 375 -48.12 -18.59 3.39
C GLY A 375 -48.07 -17.93 2.00
N ILE A 376 -47.71 -16.65 1.89
CA ILE A 376 -47.41 -16.00 0.60
C ILE A 376 -45.97 -16.34 0.18
N ILE A 377 -45.03 -16.25 1.12
CA ILE A 377 -43.60 -16.55 0.88
C ILE A 377 -43.37 -17.98 0.40
N GLU A 378 -43.98 -18.98 1.04
CA GLU A 378 -43.83 -20.37 0.61
C GLU A 378 -44.54 -20.65 -0.73
N ARG A 379 -45.65 -19.95 -1.05
CA ARG A 379 -46.25 -20.00 -2.40
C ARG A 379 -45.33 -19.37 -3.45
N ALA A 380 -44.71 -18.23 -3.15
CA ALA A 380 -43.75 -17.57 -4.05
C ALA A 380 -42.52 -18.46 -4.32
N ARG A 381 -42.04 -19.18 -3.30
CA ARG A 381 -40.97 -20.19 -3.44
C ARG A 381 -41.39 -21.37 -4.31
N LEU A 382 -42.62 -21.87 -4.14
CA LEU A 382 -43.15 -22.98 -4.95
C LEU A 382 -43.33 -22.61 -6.43
N LEU A 383 -43.50 -21.32 -6.75
CA LEU A 383 -43.59 -20.81 -8.13
C LEU A 383 -42.22 -20.63 -8.83
N LEU A 384 -41.10 -20.68 -8.09
CA LEU A 384 -39.77 -20.72 -8.72
C LEU A 384 -39.52 -22.09 -9.35
N THR A 385 -38.91 -22.13 -10.54
CA THR A 385 -38.52 -23.39 -11.20
C THR A 385 -37.44 -24.14 -10.39
N PRO A 386 -37.25 -25.45 -10.56
CA PRO A 386 -36.20 -26.21 -9.86
C PRO A 386 -34.80 -25.62 -10.09
N GLU A 387 -34.47 -25.32 -11.34
CA GLU A 387 -33.18 -24.78 -11.77
C GLU A 387 -32.94 -23.39 -11.15
N SER A 388 -34.00 -22.59 -11.01
CA SER A 388 -33.94 -21.28 -10.34
C SER A 388 -33.60 -21.38 -8.84
N ARG A 389 -33.93 -22.51 -8.20
CA ARG A 389 -33.61 -22.76 -6.79
C ARG A 389 -32.19 -23.31 -6.64
N GLU A 390 -31.81 -24.28 -7.46
CA GLU A 390 -30.45 -24.84 -7.49
C GLU A 390 -29.40 -23.76 -7.79
N ALA A 391 -29.66 -22.86 -8.73
CA ALA A 391 -28.81 -21.70 -8.98
C ALA A 391 -28.71 -20.76 -7.76
N ALA A 392 -29.81 -20.52 -7.05
CA ALA A 392 -29.80 -19.67 -5.85
C ALA A 392 -29.04 -20.31 -4.68
N ASP A 393 -29.17 -21.62 -4.47
CA ASP A 393 -28.45 -22.37 -3.43
C ASP A 393 -26.95 -22.50 -3.76
N LEU A 394 -26.58 -22.67 -5.03
CA LEU A 394 -25.19 -22.62 -5.51
C LEU A 394 -24.57 -21.24 -5.28
N ILE A 395 -25.29 -20.15 -5.64
CA ILE A 395 -24.84 -18.78 -5.35
C ILE A 395 -24.64 -18.59 -3.85
N ALA A 396 -25.57 -19.04 -3.00
CA ALA A 396 -25.43 -18.97 -1.54
C ALA A 396 -24.27 -19.83 -0.98
N TYR A 397 -23.92 -20.94 -1.63
CA TYR A 397 -22.71 -21.71 -1.33
C TYR A 397 -21.43 -20.93 -1.69
N LEU A 398 -21.35 -20.36 -2.90
CA LEU A 398 -20.20 -19.57 -3.35
C LEU A 398 -19.93 -18.35 -2.45
N HIS A 399 -20.97 -17.63 -2.03
CA HIS A 399 -20.83 -16.53 -1.08
C HIS A 399 -20.26 -17.00 0.26
N ARG A 400 -20.77 -18.09 0.86
CA ARG A 400 -20.24 -18.63 2.12
C ARG A 400 -18.78 -19.08 2.01
N SER A 401 -18.45 -19.85 0.96
CA SER A 401 -17.08 -20.33 0.72
C SER A 401 -16.10 -19.18 0.56
N ARG A 402 -16.49 -18.10 -0.15
CA ARG A 402 -15.67 -16.91 -0.26
C ARG A 402 -15.53 -16.14 1.05
N ASP A 403 -16.60 -16.01 1.82
CA ASP A 403 -16.58 -15.31 3.10
C ASP A 403 -15.71 -16.05 4.14
N GLU A 404 -15.55 -17.37 4.00
CA GLU A 404 -14.59 -18.20 4.75
C GLU A 404 -13.15 -17.96 4.26
N LEU A 405 -12.90 -17.97 2.94
CA LEU A 405 -11.59 -17.64 2.36
C LEU A 405 -11.11 -16.23 2.74
N ASP A 406 -11.98 -15.22 2.66
CA ASP A 406 -11.70 -13.83 3.03
C ASP A 406 -11.34 -13.70 4.53
N ARG A 407 -11.88 -14.56 5.40
CA ARG A 407 -11.53 -14.60 6.83
C ARG A 407 -10.18 -15.26 7.04
N MET A 408 -9.94 -16.43 6.41
CA MET A 408 -8.65 -17.12 6.47
C MET A 408 -7.51 -16.25 5.92
N GLN A 409 -7.75 -15.52 4.82
CA GLN A 409 -6.76 -14.62 4.24
C GLN A 409 -6.42 -13.45 5.16
N LYS A 410 -7.41 -12.87 5.87
CA LYS A 410 -7.16 -11.85 6.90
C LYS A 410 -6.37 -12.41 8.08
N GLN A 411 -6.75 -13.58 8.59
CA GLN A 411 -6.03 -14.26 9.67
C GLN A 411 -4.57 -14.52 9.31
N MET A 412 -4.28 -15.03 8.11
CA MET A 412 -2.89 -15.22 7.64
C MET A 412 -2.10 -13.91 7.52
N VAL A 413 -2.75 -12.78 7.17
CA VAL A 413 -2.10 -11.46 7.13
C VAL A 413 -1.80 -10.94 8.55
N GLU A 414 -2.74 -11.09 9.48
CA GLU A 414 -2.58 -10.71 10.89
C GLU A 414 -1.49 -11.55 11.59
N GLU A 415 -1.52 -12.89 11.41
CA GLU A 415 -0.50 -13.82 11.90
C GLU A 415 0.87 -13.52 11.30
N ARG A 416 0.94 -13.24 9.99
CA ARG A 416 2.21 -12.86 9.34
C ARG A 416 2.78 -11.57 9.94
N HIS A 417 1.96 -10.54 10.16
CA HIS A 417 2.43 -9.31 10.81
C HIS A 417 2.89 -9.56 12.26
N ALA A 418 2.19 -10.41 13.02
CA ALA A 418 2.61 -10.82 14.36
C ALA A 418 3.95 -11.58 14.36
N LEU A 419 4.16 -12.50 13.41
CA LEU A 419 5.42 -13.24 13.23
C LEU A 419 6.57 -12.33 12.76
N GLU A 420 6.30 -11.32 11.92
CA GLU A 420 7.30 -10.31 11.53
C GLU A 420 7.67 -9.38 12.71
N GLU A 421 6.71 -9.03 13.57
CA GLU A 421 6.93 -8.33 14.84
C GLU A 421 7.76 -9.14 15.84
N GLU A 422 7.42 -10.42 16.05
CA GLU A 422 8.14 -11.32 16.94
C GLU A 422 9.57 -11.59 16.44
N ARG A 423 9.74 -11.80 15.14
CA ARG A 423 11.07 -11.95 14.52
C ARG A 423 11.95 -10.71 14.69
N LYS A 424 11.40 -9.49 14.74
CA LYS A 424 12.17 -8.29 15.09
C LYS A 424 12.65 -8.34 16.55
N LYS A 425 11.73 -8.63 17.49
CA LYS A 425 12.00 -8.71 18.95
C LYS A 425 13.06 -9.76 19.28
N LEU A 426 12.92 -10.97 18.73
CA LEU A 426 13.89 -12.06 18.88
C LEU A 426 15.26 -11.71 18.28
N ARG A 427 15.32 -10.96 17.16
CA ARG A 427 16.58 -10.46 16.59
C ARG A 427 17.27 -9.45 17.50
N THR A 428 16.54 -8.48 18.07
CA THR A 428 17.11 -7.50 19.01
C THR A 428 17.63 -8.19 20.28
N GLU A 429 16.85 -9.08 20.90
CA GLU A 429 17.31 -9.85 22.05
C GLU A 429 18.53 -10.72 21.74
N TRP A 430 18.58 -11.35 20.55
CA TRP A 430 19.72 -12.17 20.16
C TRP A 430 20.99 -11.32 20.04
N VAL A 431 20.92 -10.14 19.42
CA VAL A 431 22.06 -9.21 19.31
C VAL A 431 22.53 -8.76 20.70
N GLU A 432 21.62 -8.41 21.61
CA GLU A 432 21.96 -8.06 22.99
C GLU A 432 22.63 -9.22 23.74
N ARG A 433 22.10 -10.44 23.61
CA ARG A 433 22.70 -11.65 24.20
C ARG A 433 24.09 -11.93 23.63
N GLN A 434 24.31 -11.77 22.33
CA GLN A 434 25.65 -11.93 21.73
C GLN A 434 26.62 -10.84 22.23
N GLN A 435 26.21 -9.56 22.24
CA GLN A 435 27.05 -8.48 22.75
C GLN A 435 27.43 -8.69 24.21
N LYS A 436 26.49 -9.13 25.05
CA LYS A 436 26.79 -9.48 26.45
C LYS A 436 27.78 -10.64 26.51
N ARG A 437 27.55 -11.71 25.74
CA ARG A 437 28.44 -12.88 25.70
C ARG A 437 29.87 -12.53 25.26
N ILE A 438 30.03 -11.57 24.35
CA ILE A 438 31.33 -11.05 23.93
C ILE A 438 32.00 -10.30 25.09
N ARG A 439 31.31 -9.36 25.75
CA ARG A 439 31.84 -8.62 26.92
C ARG A 439 32.21 -9.55 28.09
N ASP A 440 31.40 -10.58 28.32
CA ASP A 440 31.66 -11.61 29.35
C ASP A 440 32.93 -12.43 29.01
N LEU A 441 33.24 -12.64 27.72
CA LEU A 441 34.47 -13.31 27.27
C LEU A 441 35.69 -12.36 27.29
N GLU A 442 35.53 -11.09 26.89
CA GLU A 442 36.58 -10.07 26.95
C GLU A 442 37.06 -9.84 28.39
N THR A 443 36.14 -9.78 29.35
CA THR A 443 36.49 -9.65 30.78
C THR A 443 37.16 -10.91 31.34
N GLN A 444 36.70 -12.11 30.98
CA GLN A 444 37.40 -13.36 31.32
C GLN A 444 38.81 -13.45 30.70
N PHE A 445 38.98 -12.97 29.47
CA PHE A 445 40.29 -12.93 28.80
C PHE A 445 41.22 -11.92 29.48
N ALA A 446 40.73 -10.73 29.82
CA ALA A 446 41.51 -9.73 30.57
C ALA A 446 41.93 -10.23 31.97
N GLU A 447 41.05 -10.94 32.69
CA GLU A 447 41.41 -11.61 33.94
C GLU A 447 42.47 -12.70 33.74
N MET A 448 42.33 -13.53 32.70
CA MET A 448 43.29 -14.57 32.38
C MET A 448 44.67 -13.99 32.05
N GLN A 449 44.71 -12.93 31.23
CA GLN A 449 45.93 -12.22 30.88
C GLN A 449 46.59 -11.59 32.11
N LYS A 450 45.82 -10.90 32.98
CA LYS A 450 46.36 -10.36 34.23
C LYS A 450 46.96 -11.45 35.13
N ARG A 451 46.28 -12.59 35.29
CA ARG A 451 46.81 -13.73 36.06
C ARG A 451 48.05 -14.34 35.40
N PHE A 452 48.15 -14.31 34.08
CA PHE A 452 49.35 -14.73 33.34
C PHE A 452 50.52 -13.78 33.61
N ASP A 453 50.32 -12.47 33.51
CA ASP A 453 51.34 -11.45 33.76
C ASP A 453 51.82 -11.46 35.22
N GLU A 454 50.92 -11.66 36.19
CA GLU A 454 51.26 -11.89 37.61
C GLU A 454 52.13 -13.14 37.80
N ASN A 455 51.80 -14.25 37.13
CA ASN A 455 52.58 -15.49 37.22
C ASN A 455 53.94 -15.38 36.52
N VAL A 456 54.01 -14.75 35.34
CA VAL A 456 55.27 -14.46 34.64
C VAL A 456 56.17 -13.58 35.50
N SER A 457 55.63 -12.55 36.16
CA SER A 457 56.37 -11.68 37.07
C SER A 457 57.00 -12.48 38.23
N ARG A 458 56.22 -13.36 38.90
CA ARG A 458 56.74 -14.24 39.97
C ARG A 458 57.84 -15.19 39.47
N VAL A 459 57.70 -15.74 38.27
CA VAL A 459 58.73 -16.62 37.67
C VAL A 459 60.00 -15.83 37.35
N VAL A 460 59.89 -14.62 36.81
CA VAL A 460 61.03 -13.74 36.53
C VAL A 460 61.77 -13.35 37.81
N GLU A 461 61.07 -13.04 38.90
CA GLU A 461 61.71 -12.77 40.20
C GLU A 461 62.41 -14.01 40.77
N ALA A 462 61.77 -15.19 40.73
CA ALA A 462 62.38 -16.44 41.17
C ALA A 462 63.62 -16.85 40.34
N VAL A 463 63.67 -16.49 39.05
CA VAL A 463 64.86 -16.65 38.21
C VAL A 463 65.95 -15.65 38.60
N LYS A 464 65.62 -14.37 38.79
CA LYS A 464 66.58 -13.34 39.24
C LYS A 464 67.21 -13.70 40.59
N GLU A 465 66.43 -14.19 41.56
CA GLU A 465 66.98 -14.69 42.83
C GLU A 465 67.98 -15.83 42.63
N ARG A 466 67.69 -16.77 41.73
CA ARG A 466 68.58 -17.90 41.41
C ARG A 466 69.87 -17.43 40.73
N GLU A 467 69.80 -16.49 39.80
CA GLU A 467 70.99 -15.90 39.17
C GLU A 467 71.85 -15.15 40.19
N LEU A 468 71.24 -14.37 41.08
CA LEU A 468 71.96 -13.64 42.13
C LEU A 468 72.70 -14.61 43.07
N ARG A 469 72.03 -15.68 43.52
CA ARG A 469 72.64 -16.74 44.34
C ARG A 469 73.78 -17.46 43.60
N ALA A 470 73.61 -17.76 42.30
CA ALA A 470 74.65 -18.38 41.48
C ALA A 470 75.89 -17.48 41.26
N GLN A 471 75.72 -16.14 41.20
CA GLN A 471 76.84 -15.20 41.18
C GLN A 471 77.57 -15.14 42.54
N MET A 472 76.84 -15.21 43.66
CA MET A 472 77.43 -15.29 44.99
C MET A 472 78.20 -16.61 45.20
N GLU A 473 77.69 -17.76 44.72
CA GLU A 473 78.46 -19.02 44.75
C GLU A 473 79.72 -18.97 43.88
N LYS A 474 79.66 -18.41 42.67
CA LYS A 474 80.85 -18.26 41.80
C LYS A 474 81.93 -17.37 42.42
N THR A 475 81.55 -16.32 43.13
CA THR A 475 82.51 -15.44 43.83
C THR A 475 83.03 -16.04 45.13
N ALA A 476 82.22 -16.83 45.84
CA ALA A 476 82.67 -17.62 47.00
C ALA A 476 83.67 -18.74 46.60
N ARG A 477 83.35 -19.54 45.57
CA ARG A 477 84.24 -20.63 45.09
C ARG A 477 85.63 -20.12 44.69
N ARG A 478 85.72 -18.96 44.02
CA ARG A 478 87.00 -18.32 43.69
C ARG A 478 87.85 -17.93 44.90
N LYS A 479 87.27 -17.73 46.09
CA LYS A 479 88.01 -17.46 47.34
C LYS A 479 88.34 -18.72 48.15
N MET A 480 87.83 -19.89 47.76
CA MET A 480 88.04 -21.15 48.48
C MET A 480 89.08 -22.08 47.83
N GLN A 481 89.49 -21.84 46.59
CA GLN A 481 90.49 -22.69 45.92
C GLN A 481 91.94 -22.38 46.32
N ASP A 482 92.24 -21.18 46.83
CA ASP A 482 93.60 -20.76 47.19
C ASP A 482 94.10 -21.30 48.56
N VAL A 483 93.22 -21.93 49.35
CA VAL A 483 93.43 -22.08 50.80
C VAL A 483 93.89 -23.48 51.26
N ARG A 484 93.72 -24.54 50.45
CA ARG A 484 93.97 -25.91 50.94
C ARG A 484 94.41 -26.95 49.91
N GLY A 485 95.55 -26.69 49.28
CA GLY A 485 96.35 -27.70 48.59
C GLY A 485 97.44 -28.29 49.49
N GLU A 486 97.10 -28.90 50.63
CA GLU A 486 98.09 -29.54 51.52
C GLU A 486 97.45 -30.61 52.42
N ALA A 487 98.27 -31.58 52.86
CA ALA A 487 97.93 -32.82 53.57
C ALA A 487 97.14 -33.90 52.77
N ARG A 488 97.51 -35.16 53.01
CA ARG A 488 97.03 -36.39 52.35
C ARG A 488 97.12 -37.52 53.39
N GLU A 489 96.38 -38.63 53.18
CA GLU A 489 96.30 -39.78 54.11
C GLU A 489 95.48 -39.45 55.40
N GLU A 490 94.82 -40.37 56.10
CA GLU A 490 94.84 -41.85 56.07
C GLU A 490 93.42 -42.48 55.95
N LEU A 491 93.35 -43.83 56.00
CA LEU A 491 92.31 -44.76 56.56
C LEU A 491 90.87 -44.26 56.89
N ASN A 492 89.78 -45.05 56.73
CA ASN A 492 89.61 -46.46 56.30
C ASN A 492 88.13 -46.79 55.91
N ALA A 493 87.89 -48.07 55.58
CA ALA A 493 86.67 -48.93 55.54
C ALA A 493 85.32 -48.45 56.19
N ALA A 494 84.13 -49.01 55.90
CA ALA A 494 83.75 -50.25 55.19
C ALA A 494 82.30 -50.15 54.58
N VAL A 495 81.96 -50.81 53.45
CA VAL A 495 81.35 -52.17 53.32
C VAL A 495 80.02 -52.31 54.10
N VAL A 496 78.81 -52.24 53.50
CA VAL A 496 78.13 -53.10 52.48
C VAL A 496 77.52 -54.38 53.05
N GLN A 497 76.23 -54.64 52.76
CA GLN A 497 75.62 -55.92 52.29
C GLN A 497 74.07 -55.81 52.24
N THR A 498 73.26 -56.59 51.49
CA THR A 498 73.25 -57.17 50.11
C THR A 498 71.79 -57.64 49.88
N ILE A 499 71.11 -57.43 48.74
CA ILE A 499 71.20 -58.07 47.39
C ILE A 499 70.91 -59.58 47.38
N SER A 500 69.79 -59.95 46.74
CA SER A 500 69.69 -60.90 45.60
C SER A 500 68.25 -60.85 45.03
N GLU A 501 67.96 -61.11 43.74
CA GLU A 501 68.81 -61.64 42.67
C GLU A 501 68.35 -61.10 41.27
N SER A 502 69.33 -60.83 40.39
CA SER A 502 69.44 -61.18 38.95
C SER A 502 68.27 -60.96 37.94
N GLN A 503 68.50 -60.58 36.67
CA GLN A 503 69.74 -60.48 35.87
C GLN A 503 69.57 -59.58 34.61
N ALA A 504 70.69 -59.02 34.09
CA ALA A 504 71.10 -58.86 32.67
C ALA A 504 70.10 -58.46 31.54
N ASP A 505 70.43 -57.61 30.55
CA ASP A 505 71.59 -56.71 30.34
C ASP A 505 71.31 -55.64 29.23
N LEU A 506 72.36 -54.90 28.85
CA LEU A 506 72.49 -53.84 27.83
C LEU A 506 72.14 -54.22 26.37
N GLY A 507 71.86 -53.21 25.53
CA GLY A 507 71.89 -53.28 24.05
C GLY A 507 70.60 -52.75 23.38
N ALA A 508 70.49 -51.52 22.89
CA ALA A 508 71.18 -50.87 21.76
C ALA A 508 70.70 -51.32 20.36
N ASN A 509 70.02 -50.40 19.64
CA ASN A 509 69.82 -50.29 18.19
C ASN A 509 69.67 -51.57 17.32
N ALA A 510 68.47 -51.78 16.75
CA ALA A 510 68.17 -51.46 15.34
C ALA A 510 67.00 -52.28 14.75
N ALA A 511 65.83 -51.66 14.59
CA ALA A 511 64.78 -52.12 13.67
C ALA A 511 63.95 -50.92 13.18
N SER A 512 64.43 -50.34 12.09
CA SER A 512 63.65 -49.85 10.93
C SER A 512 62.31 -49.12 11.16
N LEU A 513 62.32 -47.81 10.86
CA LEU A 513 61.11 -47.07 10.50
C LEU A 513 60.45 -47.70 9.26
N GLU A 514 59.19 -48.14 9.36
CA GLU A 514 58.31 -48.20 8.18
C GLU A 514 57.76 -46.79 7.87
N THR A 515 58.62 -45.94 7.31
CA THR A 515 58.17 -44.76 6.58
C THR A 515 57.33 -45.20 5.39
N VAL A 516 56.01 -45.00 5.45
CA VAL A 516 55.11 -45.25 4.32
C VAL A 516 55.62 -44.47 3.11
N SER A 517 55.99 -45.17 2.04
CA SER A 517 56.58 -44.56 0.84
C SER A 517 55.63 -43.54 0.23
N LEU A 518 56.07 -42.29 0.13
CA LEU A 518 55.28 -41.17 -0.39
C LEU A 518 54.75 -41.44 -1.82
N ASP A 519 55.48 -42.25 -2.60
CA ASP A 519 55.15 -42.66 -3.97
C ASP A 519 53.86 -43.52 -4.09
N ARG A 520 53.23 -43.90 -2.97
CA ARG A 520 51.98 -44.71 -2.94
C ARG A 520 50.73 -43.92 -2.54
N LEU A 521 50.84 -42.65 -2.19
CA LEU A 521 49.69 -41.81 -1.81
C LEU A 521 49.12 -41.09 -3.05
N GLN A 522 48.03 -41.60 -3.61
CA GLN A 522 47.34 -40.97 -4.74
C GLN A 522 46.01 -40.31 -4.32
N PRO A 523 45.63 -39.18 -4.94
CA PRO A 523 44.27 -38.64 -4.87
C PRO A 523 43.21 -39.71 -5.15
N GLY A 524 42.21 -39.80 -4.27
CA GLY A 524 41.11 -40.77 -4.30
C GLY A 524 41.31 -42.01 -3.41
N THR A 525 42.52 -42.28 -2.91
CA THR A 525 42.76 -43.46 -2.05
C THR A 525 42.19 -43.26 -0.64
N LYS A 526 41.63 -44.32 -0.05
CA LYS A 526 41.26 -44.35 1.37
C LYS A 526 42.50 -44.53 2.25
N ILE A 527 42.67 -43.61 3.19
CA ILE A 527 43.78 -43.60 4.15
C ILE A 527 43.26 -43.58 5.58
N ARG A 528 44.04 -44.12 6.51
CA ARG A 528 43.79 -44.01 7.95
C ARG A 528 44.66 -42.87 8.50
N VAL A 529 44.07 -42.00 9.32
CA VAL A 529 44.74 -40.82 9.90
C VAL A 529 44.58 -40.86 11.41
N ARG A 530 45.65 -40.52 12.15
CA ARG A 530 45.65 -40.46 13.62
C ARG A 530 44.55 -39.51 14.11
N GLY A 531 43.70 -39.99 15.02
CA GLY A 531 42.53 -39.26 15.52
C GLY A 531 41.20 -39.58 14.83
N PHE A 532 41.21 -40.19 13.63
CA PHE A 532 39.99 -40.59 12.91
C PHE A 532 39.69 -42.10 13.09
N SER A 533 38.48 -42.42 13.53
CA SER A 533 38.03 -43.81 13.77
C SER A 533 37.63 -44.56 12.48
N LYS A 534 37.33 -43.84 11.40
CA LYS A 534 37.00 -44.38 10.07
C LYS A 534 38.05 -43.91 9.04
N PRO A 535 38.37 -44.71 7.99
CA PRO A 535 39.21 -44.25 6.89
C PRO A 535 38.60 -43.02 6.19
N VAL A 536 39.46 -42.09 5.81
CA VAL A 536 39.13 -40.83 5.12
C VAL A 536 39.69 -40.85 3.70
N MET A 537 39.14 -40.06 2.78
CA MET A 537 39.64 -40.02 1.40
C MET A 537 40.74 -38.95 1.26
N LEU A 538 41.89 -39.33 0.72
CA LEU A 538 42.93 -38.39 0.33
C LEU A 538 42.48 -37.62 -0.92
N ARG A 539 42.37 -36.29 -0.86
CA ARG A 539 42.03 -35.44 -2.02
C ARG A 539 43.26 -34.95 -2.77
N ARG A 540 44.28 -34.50 -2.03
CA ARG A 540 45.46 -33.83 -2.61
C ARG A 540 46.62 -33.84 -1.62
N ILE A 541 47.85 -33.81 -2.13
CA ILE A 541 49.07 -33.59 -1.34
C ILE A 541 49.64 -32.22 -1.71
N ASP A 542 49.86 -31.37 -0.71
CA ASP A 542 50.48 -30.05 -0.82
C ASP A 542 51.74 -30.04 0.06
N GLY A 543 52.88 -30.43 -0.53
CA GLY A 543 54.19 -30.41 0.13
C GLY A 543 54.26 -31.33 1.35
N SER A 544 54.30 -30.75 2.55
CA SER A 544 54.34 -31.45 3.84
C SER A 544 52.95 -31.79 4.41
N SER A 545 51.87 -31.42 3.72
CA SER A 545 50.48 -31.56 4.16
C SER A 545 49.61 -32.31 3.14
N ALA A 546 48.51 -32.90 3.60
CA ALA A 546 47.52 -33.56 2.77
C ALA A 546 46.13 -32.97 3.03
N GLU A 547 45.36 -32.71 1.97
CA GLU A 547 43.95 -32.39 2.06
C GLU A 547 43.13 -33.68 2.06
N ILE A 548 42.26 -33.84 3.06
CA ILE A 548 41.42 -35.02 3.27
C ILE A 548 39.93 -34.66 3.28
N GLU A 549 39.11 -35.61 2.84
CA GLU A 549 37.65 -35.54 2.85
C GLU A 549 37.10 -36.55 3.87
N ALA A 550 36.47 -36.02 4.93
CA ALA A 550 35.98 -36.76 6.09
C ALA A 550 34.46 -36.59 6.18
N GLY A 551 33.74 -37.29 5.30
CA GLY A 551 32.31 -37.01 5.05
C GLY A 551 32.13 -35.66 4.35
N PRO A 552 31.19 -34.80 4.77
CA PRO A 552 30.98 -33.49 4.12
C PRO A 552 32.07 -32.45 4.43
N LEU A 553 32.99 -32.75 5.36
CA LEU A 553 34.04 -31.83 5.80
C LEU A 553 35.36 -32.08 5.06
N ARG A 554 36.02 -30.98 4.66
CA ARG A 554 37.39 -30.98 4.10
C ARG A 554 38.34 -30.25 5.04
N MET A 555 39.54 -30.79 5.20
CA MET A 555 40.57 -30.23 6.08
C MET A 555 41.97 -30.65 5.65
N LYS A 556 42.99 -29.95 6.13
CA LYS A 556 44.41 -30.30 5.93
C LYS A 556 44.99 -30.96 7.17
N VAL A 557 45.73 -32.05 6.98
CA VAL A 557 46.46 -32.81 8.01
C VAL A 557 47.94 -32.92 7.64
N ALA A 558 48.82 -33.18 8.61
CA ALA A 558 50.24 -33.37 8.34
C ALA A 558 50.50 -34.78 7.77
N LEU A 559 51.46 -34.93 6.85
CA LEU A 559 51.76 -36.24 6.26
C LEU A 559 52.19 -37.29 7.30
N GLY A 560 52.83 -36.87 8.40
CA GLY A 560 53.20 -37.73 9.53
C GLY A 560 52.03 -38.22 10.41
N GLU A 561 50.80 -37.78 10.14
CA GLU A 561 49.59 -38.25 10.82
C GLU A 561 48.87 -39.37 10.05
N ILE A 562 49.30 -39.67 8.82
CA ILE A 562 48.77 -40.77 8.00
C ILE A 562 49.38 -42.09 8.49
N THR A 563 48.53 -43.04 8.89
CA THR A 563 48.93 -44.30 9.54
C THR A 563 48.65 -45.56 8.72
N GLY A 564 48.13 -45.44 7.49
CA GLY A 564 47.94 -46.58 6.58
C GLY A 564 47.09 -46.28 5.35
N ILE A 565 47.11 -47.20 4.39
CA ILE A 565 46.40 -47.14 3.11
C ILE A 565 45.55 -48.41 2.95
N GLU A 566 44.31 -48.30 2.47
CA GLU A 566 43.36 -49.41 2.38
C GLU A 566 43.12 -49.88 0.93
N GLY A 567 43.61 -51.09 0.60
CA GLY A 567 43.19 -51.88 -0.56
C GLY A 567 43.93 -51.63 -1.88
N ALA A 568 44.65 -52.66 -2.37
CA ALA A 568 45.23 -52.69 -3.72
C ALA A 568 44.80 -53.96 -4.47
N ALA A 569 43.96 -53.83 -5.50
CA ALA A 569 43.52 -54.90 -6.40
C ALA A 569 43.27 -54.37 -7.82
N ARG A 570 43.38 -55.24 -8.84
CA ARG A 570 43.55 -54.87 -10.27
C ARG A 570 42.25 -54.50 -11.01
N VAL A 571 42.40 -53.59 -11.98
CA VAL A 571 41.46 -53.30 -13.09
C VAL A 571 41.59 -54.36 -14.21
N PRO A 572 40.54 -54.61 -15.01
CA PRO A 572 40.25 -53.84 -16.25
C PRO A 572 38.73 -53.53 -16.43
N LYS A 573 38.20 -52.68 -17.32
CA LYS A 573 38.65 -51.65 -18.32
C LYS A 573 37.40 -50.75 -18.62
N SER A 574 37.24 -49.85 -19.61
CA SER A 574 37.94 -49.44 -20.85
C SER A 574 37.55 -48.01 -21.29
N THR A 575 38.38 -47.40 -22.16
CA THR A 575 38.08 -46.36 -23.18
C THR A 575 37.10 -45.20 -22.91
N SER A 576 37.67 -44.00 -22.73
CA SER A 576 37.07 -42.69 -23.07
C SER A 576 37.31 -42.34 -24.56
N PRO A 577 36.84 -41.17 -25.09
CA PRO A 577 37.69 -39.96 -25.05
C PRO A 577 36.97 -38.58 -25.02
N ALA A 578 37.75 -37.52 -24.69
CA ALA A 578 37.57 -36.09 -25.07
C ALA A 578 36.32 -35.32 -24.53
N ALA A 579 36.45 -34.26 -23.70
CA ALA A 579 36.92 -32.87 -23.97
C ALA A 579 35.82 -31.96 -24.59
N LYS A 580 35.68 -30.65 -24.27
CA LYS A 580 36.50 -29.70 -23.47
C LYS A 580 35.64 -28.48 -23.04
N LEU A 581 36.07 -27.77 -21.99
CA LEU A 581 35.71 -26.39 -21.55
C LEU A 581 34.25 -25.85 -21.61
N GLN A 582 33.78 -25.42 -20.44
CA GLN A 582 33.20 -24.09 -20.14
C GLN A 582 32.51 -23.28 -21.27
N SER A 583 31.24 -22.91 -21.07
CA SER A 583 30.80 -21.54 -20.70
C SER A 583 29.27 -21.41 -20.76
N VAL A 584 28.75 -20.18 -20.51
CA VAL A 584 27.41 -19.69 -20.91
C VAL A 584 26.18 -20.28 -20.18
N THR A 585 25.40 -19.37 -19.57
CA THR A 585 24.01 -19.18 -20.00
C THR A 585 22.91 -19.57 -19.00
N VAL A 586 22.54 -18.72 -18.04
CA VAL A 586 21.19 -18.81 -17.43
C VAL A 586 20.14 -18.48 -18.49
N THR A 587 19.63 -19.51 -19.17
CA THR A 587 18.56 -19.41 -20.16
C THR A 587 17.41 -20.31 -19.73
N SER A 588 16.21 -19.75 -19.59
CA SER A 588 15.00 -20.54 -19.34
C SER A 588 14.58 -21.30 -20.59
N GLN A 589 14.47 -22.63 -20.47
CA GLN A 589 13.77 -23.46 -21.45
C GLN A 589 12.85 -24.45 -20.72
N ARG A 590 11.59 -24.48 -21.15
CA ARG A 590 10.74 -25.67 -21.00
C ARG A 590 11.25 -26.70 -22.00
N GLY A 591 11.43 -27.95 -21.58
CA GLY A 591 11.85 -29.04 -22.45
C GLY A 591 11.92 -30.36 -21.68
N ASP A 592 11.53 -31.45 -22.32
CA ASP A 592 11.40 -32.78 -21.71
C ASP A 592 12.68 -33.27 -21.03
N ALA A 593 12.66 -33.28 -19.70
CA ALA A 593 13.48 -34.19 -18.91
C ALA A 593 12.63 -35.45 -18.66
N GLY A 594 12.96 -36.56 -19.32
CA GLY A 594 12.21 -37.81 -19.20
C GLY A 594 12.14 -38.28 -17.74
N VAL A 595 10.96 -38.18 -17.13
CA VAL A 595 10.75 -38.51 -15.71
C VAL A 595 11.10 -39.97 -15.46
N SER A 596 11.92 -40.20 -14.42
CA SER A 596 12.32 -41.52 -13.96
C SER A 596 11.10 -42.35 -13.57
N ASP A 597 11.09 -43.65 -13.91
CA ASP A 597 10.05 -44.58 -13.44
C ASP A 597 10.24 -44.95 -11.96
N GLU A 598 11.33 -44.52 -11.32
CA GLU A 598 11.64 -44.82 -9.92
C GLU A 598 12.18 -43.63 -9.11
N ILE A 599 11.80 -43.59 -7.84
CA ILE A 599 12.30 -42.67 -6.81
C ILE A 599 12.88 -43.46 -5.63
N ASN A 600 14.00 -42.99 -5.09
CA ASN A 600 14.65 -43.56 -3.91
C ASN A 600 14.59 -42.58 -2.74
N VAL A 601 14.01 -43.03 -1.62
CA VAL A 601 13.81 -42.27 -0.37
C VAL A 601 14.49 -42.94 0.84
N ILE A 602 15.39 -43.90 0.60
CA ILE A 602 16.17 -44.53 1.68
C ILE A 602 17.01 -43.48 2.42
N GLY A 603 16.83 -43.43 3.74
CA GLY A 603 17.59 -42.55 4.64
C GLY A 603 16.97 -41.17 4.89
N MET A 604 15.83 -40.87 4.28
CA MET A 604 15.01 -39.69 4.59
C MET A 604 14.14 -39.93 5.83
N THR A 605 13.68 -38.86 6.48
CA THR A 605 12.54 -38.92 7.40
C THR A 605 11.22 -39.17 6.64
N VAL A 606 10.12 -39.44 7.36
CA VAL A 606 8.81 -39.67 6.72
C VAL A 606 8.31 -38.41 6.00
N GLU A 607 8.44 -37.24 6.63
CA GLU A 607 8.01 -35.94 6.09
C GLU A 607 8.82 -35.57 4.83
N GLU A 608 10.16 -35.66 4.89
CA GLU A 608 11.02 -35.43 3.71
C GLU A 608 10.73 -36.43 2.56
N ALA A 609 10.31 -37.65 2.89
CA ALA A 609 9.95 -38.66 1.90
C ALA A 609 8.58 -38.40 1.28
N THR A 610 7.58 -37.91 2.04
CA THR A 610 6.26 -37.56 1.50
C THR A 610 6.32 -36.31 0.64
N ASP A 611 6.97 -35.24 1.09
CA ASP A 611 7.08 -33.97 0.32
C ASP A 611 7.78 -34.18 -1.03
N ARG A 612 8.80 -35.06 -1.05
CA ARG A 612 9.52 -35.41 -2.27
C ARG A 612 8.74 -36.38 -3.17
N LEU A 613 7.89 -37.21 -2.60
CA LEU A 613 7.05 -38.15 -3.33
C LEU A 613 5.82 -37.46 -3.94
N ASP A 614 5.22 -36.50 -3.25
CA ASP A 614 4.09 -35.68 -3.71
C ASP A 614 4.40 -35.05 -5.07
N LYS A 615 5.50 -34.27 -5.13
CA LYS A 615 5.98 -33.69 -6.38
C LYS A 615 6.35 -34.74 -7.46
N PHE A 616 6.84 -35.91 -7.06
CA PHE A 616 7.18 -36.97 -8.01
C PHE A 616 5.94 -37.65 -8.60
N LEU A 617 4.82 -37.69 -7.86
CA LEU A 617 3.52 -38.13 -8.37
C LEU A 617 2.98 -37.13 -9.40
N ASP A 618 3.07 -35.83 -9.14
CA ASP A 618 2.74 -34.77 -10.11
C ASP A 618 3.58 -34.88 -11.39
N ASP A 619 4.92 -34.91 -11.26
CA ASP A 619 5.84 -35.01 -12.39
C ASP A 619 5.57 -36.31 -13.21
N ALA A 620 5.24 -37.43 -12.55
CA ALA A 620 4.92 -38.69 -13.22
C ALA A 620 3.52 -38.73 -13.88
N ALA A 621 2.52 -38.07 -13.28
CA ALA A 621 1.18 -37.94 -13.87
C ALA A 621 1.18 -37.03 -15.10
N LEU A 622 1.92 -35.91 -15.04
CA LEU A 622 2.17 -35.01 -16.18
C LEU A 622 2.93 -35.74 -17.31
N ALA A 623 3.80 -36.69 -16.98
CA ALA A 623 4.48 -37.57 -17.92
C ALA A 623 3.66 -38.82 -18.33
N HIS A 624 2.36 -38.88 -18.00
CA HIS A 624 1.42 -39.97 -18.30
C HIS A 624 1.92 -41.38 -17.93
N LYS A 625 2.66 -41.51 -16.82
CA LYS A 625 3.24 -42.78 -16.37
C LYS A 625 2.15 -43.67 -15.75
N ALA A 626 1.84 -44.79 -16.40
CA ALA A 626 0.86 -45.76 -15.87
C ALA A 626 1.31 -46.45 -14.56
N ARG A 627 2.61 -46.43 -14.22
CA ARG A 627 3.16 -46.97 -12.97
C ARG A 627 4.49 -46.32 -12.60
N ILE A 628 4.79 -46.26 -11.31
CA ILE A 628 6.09 -45.85 -10.74
C ILE A 628 6.56 -46.79 -9.62
N ARG A 629 7.85 -46.72 -9.26
CA ARG A 629 8.49 -47.49 -8.18
C ARG A 629 9.00 -46.56 -7.08
N ILE A 630 8.75 -46.89 -5.82
CA ILE A 630 9.22 -46.13 -4.65
C ILE A 630 10.10 -47.05 -3.80
N ILE A 631 11.39 -46.74 -3.73
CA ILE A 631 12.39 -47.51 -3.01
C ILE A 631 12.59 -46.89 -1.62
N HIS A 632 12.10 -47.56 -0.57
CA HIS A 632 12.19 -47.10 0.83
C HIS A 632 12.99 -48.05 1.75
N GLY A 633 13.32 -49.27 1.28
CA GLY A 633 14.18 -50.21 1.99
C GLY A 633 13.50 -50.99 3.12
N HIS A 634 14.24 -51.99 3.65
CA HIS A 634 13.86 -52.83 4.80
C HIS A 634 14.29 -52.20 6.15
N GLY A 635 14.02 -50.91 6.34
CA GLY A 635 14.32 -50.20 7.60
C GLY A 635 13.40 -50.60 8.76
N THR A 636 13.27 -49.72 9.75
CA THR A 636 12.39 -49.89 10.94
C THR A 636 10.87 -49.93 10.64
N GLY A 637 10.47 -50.11 9.38
CA GLY A 637 9.08 -50.06 8.92
C GLY A 637 8.47 -48.66 8.84
N ALA A 638 9.07 -47.63 9.47
CA ALA A 638 8.51 -46.28 9.56
C ALA A 638 8.22 -45.64 8.20
N LEU A 639 9.22 -45.58 7.29
CA LEU A 639 9.05 -45.07 5.93
C LEU A 639 7.97 -45.85 5.16
N ARG A 640 8.02 -47.19 5.20
CA ARG A 640 7.03 -48.05 4.53
C ARG A 640 5.60 -47.77 5.01
N LYS A 641 5.42 -47.58 6.32
CA LYS A 641 4.11 -47.27 6.91
C LYS A 641 3.62 -45.87 6.48
N GLY A 642 4.44 -44.83 6.70
CA GLY A 642 4.06 -43.45 6.39
C GLY A 642 3.81 -43.22 4.89
N ILE A 643 4.65 -43.80 4.03
CA ILE A 643 4.44 -43.77 2.57
C ILE A 643 3.15 -44.51 2.18
N GLY A 644 2.84 -45.65 2.80
CA GLY A 644 1.59 -46.37 2.56
C GLY A 644 0.34 -45.59 3.00
N GLU A 645 0.40 -44.92 4.15
CA GLU A 645 -0.68 -44.05 4.65
C GLU A 645 -0.87 -42.82 3.75
N PHE A 646 0.22 -42.18 3.32
CA PHE A 646 0.21 -41.08 2.34
C PHE A 646 -0.42 -41.52 0.99
N LEU A 647 0.10 -42.60 0.39
CA LEU A 647 -0.39 -43.14 -0.89
C LEU A 647 -1.83 -43.69 -0.84
N ALA A 648 -2.37 -43.98 0.34
CA ALA A 648 -3.78 -44.34 0.51
C ALA A 648 -4.73 -43.13 0.46
N SER A 649 -4.19 -41.92 0.65
CA SER A 649 -4.93 -40.65 0.70
C SER A 649 -4.73 -39.76 -0.53
N HIS A 650 -3.72 -40.06 -1.36
CA HIS A 650 -3.27 -39.19 -2.46
C HIS A 650 -4.18 -39.30 -3.70
N PRO A 651 -4.70 -38.19 -4.26
CA PRO A 651 -5.71 -38.22 -5.30
C PRO A 651 -5.23 -38.76 -6.65
N LEU A 652 -3.94 -38.68 -6.96
CA LEU A 652 -3.40 -39.20 -8.23
C LEU A 652 -3.14 -40.72 -8.22
N VAL A 653 -3.31 -41.38 -7.08
CA VAL A 653 -3.07 -42.82 -6.92
C VAL A 653 -4.35 -43.61 -7.21
N GLU A 654 -4.27 -44.58 -8.13
CA GLU A 654 -5.34 -45.58 -8.33
C GLU A 654 -5.19 -46.73 -7.32
N LYS A 655 -3.95 -47.24 -7.20
CA LYS A 655 -3.62 -48.37 -6.33
C LYS A 655 -2.13 -48.45 -6.04
N HIS A 656 -1.75 -48.91 -4.86
CA HIS A 656 -0.37 -49.27 -4.53
C HIS A 656 -0.25 -50.72 -4.05
N SER A 657 0.92 -51.34 -4.25
CA SER A 657 1.25 -52.69 -3.78
C SER A 657 2.75 -52.89 -3.64
N PHE A 658 3.19 -53.81 -2.78
CA PHE A 658 4.62 -54.18 -2.71
C PHE A 658 5.07 -54.91 -3.98
N GLU A 659 6.36 -54.82 -4.29
CA GLU A 659 6.99 -55.57 -5.37
C GLU A 659 7.09 -57.07 -5.03
N THR A 660 7.25 -57.89 -6.06
CA THR A 660 7.59 -59.31 -6.01
C THR A 660 8.93 -59.56 -5.30
N GLU A 661 9.07 -60.71 -4.63
CA GLU A 661 10.27 -61.02 -3.83
C GLU A 661 11.55 -61.08 -4.69
N GLU A 662 11.44 -61.51 -5.94
CA GLU A 662 12.56 -61.55 -6.92
C GLU A 662 13.07 -60.16 -7.35
N HIS A 663 12.30 -59.10 -7.11
CA HIS A 663 12.61 -57.73 -7.56
C HIS A 663 12.65 -56.68 -6.44
N GLY A 664 12.83 -57.13 -5.19
CA GLY A 664 13.04 -56.26 -4.02
C GLY A 664 11.93 -56.33 -2.96
N GLY A 665 10.84 -57.05 -3.23
CA GLY A 665 9.84 -57.41 -2.24
C GLY A 665 9.27 -56.21 -1.47
N GLN A 666 9.16 -56.38 -0.15
CA GLN A 666 8.59 -55.38 0.76
C GLN A 666 9.49 -54.15 1.04
N ALA A 667 10.61 -53.97 0.32
CA ALA A 667 11.42 -52.75 0.34
C ALA A 667 11.06 -51.75 -0.77
N ILE A 668 10.22 -52.16 -1.73
CA ILE A 668 9.76 -51.35 -2.85
C ILE A 668 8.24 -51.36 -2.89
N THR A 669 7.64 -50.18 -3.03
CA THR A 669 6.21 -50.03 -3.31
C THR A 669 6.01 -49.61 -4.76
N ILE A 670 5.22 -50.37 -5.51
CA ILE A 670 4.74 -50.01 -6.85
C ILE A 670 3.46 -49.20 -6.68
N VAL A 671 3.29 -48.15 -7.48
CA VAL A 671 2.09 -47.31 -7.52
C VAL A 671 1.58 -47.24 -8.96
N ALA A 672 0.29 -47.50 -9.15
CA ALA A 672 -0.46 -47.20 -10.37
C ALA A 672 -1.15 -45.83 -10.22
N LEU A 673 -1.01 -44.98 -11.24
CA LEU A 673 -1.56 -43.62 -11.24
C LEU A 673 -2.89 -43.60 -12.01
N GLN A 674 -3.81 -42.73 -11.57
CA GLN A 674 -5.04 -42.46 -12.30
C GLN A 674 -4.73 -41.79 -13.65
N ARG A 675 -5.63 -41.95 -14.63
CA ARG A 675 -5.47 -41.52 -16.03
C ARG A 675 -6.25 -40.26 -16.37
#